data_AF-A0A1G2W8E6-F1
#
_entry.id   AF-A0A1G2W8E6-F1
#
_cell.length_a   1.000
_cell.length_b   1.000
_cell.length_c   1.000
_cell.angle_alpha   90.00
_cell.angle_beta   90.00
_cell.angle_gamma   90.00
#
_symmetry.space_group_name_H-M   'P 1'
#
loop_
_entity.id
_entity.type
_entity.pdbx_description
1 polymer ?
#
loop_
_entity_poly.entity_id
_entity_poly.type
_entity_poly.pdbx_seq_one_letter_code
_entity_poly.pdbx_strand_id
1 'polypeptide(L)'
;MALLWTCCPVQVLQSCAESPAAPIAPFDAELYNLGYDVFLANGNLRDAFALAENAVAVRPNDVVWRRRAAQTGEWSGNFAHAFEHWFYLATVMSDPDAKQPAIRLARELREFSRLKYLMESELKAGNDNALREYISVCELLGLPEDAIAAMELRRAGKDVKDILEQLARIYEATGHTDNAIAAWLEQSARYGATAPVLLKAASMAYGKGDVQSAYTILNLGRKSMPPRELEYWATLSDLDWALQYMKGASMASRVLVKQGKGRDVDYQRLIAVSRNTDKAETYALALEGWLRFKTAPFFYVLVETGIELNHQDELVLLILDADREGVLKPLEEFSYYWMLRSRIQRATGDIAASISNYQEAMRRASDNGGLAAGYIWLLLDLDRRTELRETLQNWRGREKNMPELYDSFGAAFALLGEHSRALNFFRARYRKMRNDPVWLAAYADILEQTGSPDQAFLERIRALELVRARMKQGATLAEDDRKELMRVYARLAMQIEPGDVLDEQMKKIMRGKQDDITRELVSAWALTTERSDLARLWYLREYASMARRPGWVELALAMEENDHDRIARLISQDRELLPYRDTIEGLLRVGRTPDAETLAFDRLQANDQDYLLDQQVRDVFNARPGWLSYGLSLMDQGGVGFLEQQISLSYPLTQRLALKVEAGNTEIRHLKNGLLGFYPSSSKNARAGFSLRHEQGMAEASIGLYDGLSRSVMATMRTDWKLNHKQSLDLALRVGAEASETVLLKIGGLKDEVSVGLQNAFSSRDSLLLRFSARSLRDQDRRELGEGASFESELTHRLLMSQPDTNLRLFAGYHHYARSAKPSGKALRLIPGEIADAAYYVPSSFTQTGIGINVGQEGRTSYIRHWRPFGALDTNWNSVSGLGYHYEVGLVGPVFGLDKLEGAFSQDSGSFGTSDMTSRFDLRYRYHFD
;
A
#
# COMPACT_ATOMS: atom_id res chain seq x y z
N MET A 1 -8.53 -19.70 69.52
CA MET A 1 -9.87 -19.09 69.45
C MET A 1 -10.86 -20.19 69.06
N ALA A 2 -11.69 -20.79 69.92
CA ALA A 2 -11.66 -20.98 71.38
C ALA A 2 -12.46 -22.27 71.69
N LEU A 3 -12.23 -22.88 72.86
CA LEU A 3 -12.92 -24.05 73.47
C LEU A 3 -12.33 -25.41 73.07
N LEU A 4 -11.77 -26.19 74.03
CA LEU A 4 -12.44 -26.97 75.08
C LEU A 4 -13.30 -28.10 74.50
N TRP A 5 -12.99 -29.33 74.93
CA TRP A 5 -13.90 -30.41 75.38
C TRP A 5 -12.98 -31.57 75.82
N THR A 6 -12.56 -31.66 77.09
CA THR A 6 -13.22 -32.38 78.20
C THR A 6 -13.67 -33.81 77.88
N CYS A 7 -13.00 -34.78 78.50
CA CYS A 7 -13.59 -35.90 79.27
C CYS A 7 -12.42 -36.74 79.82
N CYS A 8 -12.05 -36.52 81.08
CA CYS A 8 -12.49 -37.24 82.29
C CYS A 8 -11.62 -38.47 82.60
N PRO A 9 -11.05 -38.56 83.82
CA PRO A 9 -10.18 -39.64 84.25
C PRO A 9 -11.02 -40.82 84.77
N VAL A 10 -10.61 -42.04 84.42
CA VAL A 10 -11.11 -43.28 85.03
C VAL A 10 -9.88 -44.00 85.57
N GLN A 11 -9.54 -43.74 86.83
CA GLN A 11 -9.79 -44.68 87.94
C GLN A 11 -9.26 -46.09 87.68
N VAL A 12 -8.10 -46.33 88.27
CA VAL A 12 -7.66 -47.55 88.96
C VAL A 12 -8.76 -48.61 89.06
N LEU A 13 -8.54 -49.72 88.35
CA LEU A 13 -8.94 -51.04 88.83
C LEU A 13 -7.69 -51.93 88.79
N GLN A 14 -6.99 -51.88 89.92
CA GLN A 14 -6.26 -52.98 90.49
C GLN A 14 -7.17 -54.23 90.44
N SER A 15 -6.88 -55.17 89.55
CA SER A 15 -7.24 -56.57 89.78
C SER A 15 -5.96 -57.34 89.99
N CYS A 16 -5.67 -57.58 91.27
CA CYS A 16 -4.68 -58.55 91.71
C CYS A 16 -4.96 -59.90 91.04
N ALA A 17 -4.01 -60.39 90.25
CA ALA A 17 -3.72 -61.81 90.19
C ALA A 17 -2.32 -61.96 90.77
N GLU A 18 -2.24 -62.60 91.94
CA GLU A 18 -1.01 -62.88 92.67
C GLU A 18 0.00 -63.62 91.76
N SER A 19 1.13 -62.98 91.47
CA SER A 19 2.34 -63.72 91.11
C SER A 19 2.98 -64.25 92.40
N PRO A 20 3.29 -65.55 92.50
CA PRO A 20 3.91 -66.12 93.68
C PRO A 20 5.27 -65.45 93.95
N ALA A 21 5.52 -65.18 95.23
CA ALA A 21 6.70 -64.48 95.73
C ALA A 21 8.00 -65.05 95.14
N ALA A 22 8.82 -64.17 94.56
CA ALA A 22 10.18 -64.51 94.15
C ALA A 22 10.99 -64.93 95.39
N PRO A 23 11.59 -66.14 95.42
CA PRO A 23 12.46 -66.53 96.53
C PRO A 23 13.76 -65.71 96.48
N ILE A 24 14.00 -64.96 97.56
CA ILE A 24 15.22 -64.17 97.82
C ILE A 24 16.33 -65.12 98.34
N ALA A 25 16.68 -66.14 97.56
CA ALA A 25 17.84 -66.97 97.84
C ALA A 25 19.09 -66.36 97.17
N PRO A 26 20.23 -66.21 97.87
CA PRO A 26 21.47 -65.78 97.23
C PRO A 26 21.85 -66.78 96.13
N PHE A 27 22.30 -66.26 94.99
CA PHE A 27 22.64 -67.09 93.83
C PHE A 27 23.72 -68.13 94.19
N ASP A 28 23.40 -69.41 93.99
CA ASP A 28 24.31 -70.55 94.12
C ASP A 28 24.41 -71.26 92.76
N ALA A 29 25.64 -71.39 92.25
CA ALA A 29 25.87 -71.88 90.89
C ALA A 29 25.49 -73.36 90.71
N GLU A 30 25.70 -74.22 91.71
CA GLU A 30 25.37 -75.65 91.59
C GLU A 30 23.86 -75.88 91.66
N LEU A 31 23.19 -75.20 92.60
CA LEU A 31 21.74 -75.33 92.79
C LEU A 31 20.94 -74.77 91.62
N TYR A 32 21.34 -73.62 91.08
CA TYR A 32 20.68 -73.05 89.90
C TYR A 32 20.90 -73.96 88.68
N ASN A 33 22.12 -74.46 88.45
CA ASN A 33 22.41 -75.39 87.34
C ASN A 33 21.55 -76.66 87.42
N LEU A 34 21.55 -77.33 88.58
CA LEU A 34 20.78 -78.55 88.79
C LEU A 34 19.27 -78.29 88.63
N GLY A 35 18.76 -77.19 89.20
CA GLY A 35 17.35 -76.82 89.07
C GLY A 35 16.93 -76.57 87.62
N TYR A 36 17.78 -75.91 86.84
CA TYR A 36 17.52 -75.64 85.44
C TYR A 36 17.49 -76.91 84.59
N ASP A 37 18.46 -77.81 84.80
CA ASP A 37 18.53 -79.09 84.07
C ASP A 37 17.35 -80.01 84.42
N VAL A 38 16.90 -80.00 85.69
CA VAL A 38 15.70 -80.74 86.13
C VAL A 38 14.43 -80.20 85.48
N PHE A 39 14.26 -78.88 85.42
CA PHE A 39 13.08 -78.28 84.76
C PHE A 39 13.07 -78.57 83.25
N LEU A 40 14.23 -78.55 82.59
CA LEU A 40 14.36 -78.94 81.19
C LEU A 40 14.06 -80.43 80.96
N ALA A 41 14.63 -81.33 81.77
CA ALA A 41 14.42 -82.77 81.65
C ALA A 41 12.95 -83.18 81.83
N ASN A 42 12.21 -82.43 82.66
CA ASN A 42 10.79 -82.64 82.89
C ASN A 42 9.86 -81.91 81.89
N GLY A 43 10.42 -81.22 80.89
CA GLY A 43 9.65 -80.46 79.90
C GLY A 43 8.92 -79.23 80.48
N ASN A 44 9.25 -78.80 81.70
CA ASN A 44 8.62 -77.67 82.37
C ASN A 44 9.33 -76.36 82.01
N LEU A 45 9.07 -75.90 80.79
CA LEU A 45 9.76 -74.78 80.16
C LEU A 45 9.48 -73.42 80.82
N ARG A 46 8.31 -73.24 81.46
CA ARG A 46 7.96 -71.98 82.17
C ARG A 46 8.76 -71.80 83.45
N ASP A 47 8.90 -72.87 84.25
CA ASP A 47 9.68 -72.82 85.49
C ASP A 47 11.19 -72.77 85.19
N ALA A 48 11.65 -73.45 84.13
CA ALA A 48 13.01 -73.31 83.63
C ALA A 48 13.34 -71.85 83.22
N PHE A 49 12.40 -71.19 82.53
CA PHE A 49 12.52 -69.79 82.14
C PHE A 49 12.54 -68.85 83.37
N ALA A 50 11.61 -69.02 84.32
CA ALA A 50 11.56 -68.21 85.54
C ALA A 50 12.83 -68.36 86.40
N LEU A 51 13.38 -69.59 86.50
CA LEU A 51 14.64 -69.83 87.19
C LEU A 51 15.81 -69.14 86.49
N ALA A 52 15.85 -69.18 85.15
CA ALA A 52 16.88 -68.51 84.36
C ALA A 52 16.78 -66.98 84.43
N GLU A 53 15.58 -66.39 84.45
CA GLU A 53 15.36 -64.96 84.69
C GLU A 53 15.86 -64.53 86.08
N ASN A 54 15.55 -65.31 87.13
CA ASN A 54 16.08 -65.07 88.47
C ASN A 54 17.62 -65.14 88.51
N ALA A 55 18.22 -66.10 87.79
CA ALA A 55 19.66 -66.22 87.66
C ALA A 55 20.28 -64.96 87.01
N VAL A 56 19.67 -64.47 85.92
CA VAL A 56 20.11 -63.26 85.21
C VAL A 56 19.90 -62.01 86.07
N ALA A 57 18.84 -61.94 86.88
CA ALA A 57 18.60 -60.81 87.78
C ALA A 57 19.74 -60.64 88.82
N VAL A 58 20.31 -61.75 89.32
CA VAL A 58 21.45 -61.71 90.25
C VAL A 58 22.79 -61.59 89.51
N ARG A 59 22.95 -62.25 88.36
CA ARG A 59 24.16 -62.19 87.52
C ARG A 59 23.82 -61.67 86.11
N PRO A 60 23.67 -60.34 85.96
CA PRO A 60 23.18 -59.75 84.71
C PRO A 60 24.12 -59.87 83.51
N ASN A 61 25.40 -60.20 83.72
CA ASN A 61 26.41 -60.31 82.67
C ASN A 61 26.82 -61.78 82.39
N ASP A 62 26.15 -62.77 82.99
CA ASP A 62 26.47 -64.18 82.78
C ASP A 62 25.88 -64.68 81.45
N VAL A 63 26.77 -65.01 80.49
CA VAL A 63 26.41 -65.46 79.14
C VAL A 63 25.58 -66.73 79.16
N VAL A 64 25.93 -67.68 80.04
CA VAL A 64 25.30 -69.01 80.08
C VAL A 64 23.86 -68.87 80.57
N TRP A 65 23.65 -68.11 81.64
CA TRP A 65 22.32 -67.89 82.20
C TRP A 65 21.44 -67.04 81.30
N ARG A 66 21.99 -66.02 80.63
CA ARG A 66 21.24 -65.28 79.61
C ARG A 66 20.84 -66.14 78.42
N ARG A 67 21.72 -67.03 77.93
CA ARG A 67 21.40 -67.92 76.81
C ARG A 67 20.31 -68.92 77.19
N ARG A 68 20.39 -69.45 78.40
CA ARG A 68 19.37 -70.33 78.99
C ARG A 68 18.01 -69.64 79.11
N ALA A 69 17.98 -68.41 79.62
CA ALA A 69 16.76 -67.60 79.68
C ALA A 69 16.20 -67.29 78.28
N ALA A 70 17.08 -67.03 77.30
CA ALA A 70 16.66 -66.79 75.93
C ALA A 70 16.04 -68.03 75.25
N GLN A 71 16.67 -69.21 75.40
CA GLN A 71 16.19 -70.47 74.81
C GLN A 71 14.90 -70.96 75.46
N THR A 72 14.83 -70.98 76.79
CA THR A 72 13.61 -71.39 77.51
C THR A 72 12.49 -70.38 77.35
N GLY A 73 12.80 -69.09 77.19
CA GLY A 73 11.85 -68.06 76.81
C GLY A 73 11.23 -68.32 75.44
N GLU A 74 12.03 -68.64 74.41
CA GLU A 74 11.51 -69.02 73.08
C GLU A 74 10.67 -70.31 73.15
N TRP A 75 11.17 -71.36 73.80
CA TRP A 75 10.48 -72.65 73.87
C TRP A 75 9.18 -72.59 74.67
N SER A 76 9.08 -71.71 75.67
CA SER A 76 7.87 -71.51 76.48
C SER A 76 6.86 -70.53 75.88
N GLY A 77 7.19 -69.86 74.77
CA GLY A 77 6.35 -68.86 74.10
C GLY A 77 6.46 -67.43 74.65
N ASN A 78 7.42 -67.16 75.55
CA ASN A 78 7.70 -65.83 76.10
C ASN A 78 8.66 -65.05 75.18
N PHE A 79 8.25 -64.80 73.94
CA PHE A 79 9.10 -64.25 72.88
C PHE A 79 9.69 -62.86 73.19
N ALA A 80 8.97 -61.99 73.91
CA ALA A 80 9.47 -60.66 74.26
C ALA A 80 10.66 -60.70 75.23
N HIS A 81 10.57 -61.51 76.29
CA HIS A 81 11.68 -61.71 77.23
C HIS A 81 12.84 -62.49 76.58
N ALA A 82 12.51 -63.51 75.79
CA ALA A 82 13.51 -64.23 75.01
C ALA A 82 14.30 -63.28 74.11
N PHE A 83 13.62 -62.35 73.46
CA PHE A 83 14.23 -61.31 72.63
C PHE A 83 15.13 -60.36 73.43
N GLU A 84 14.75 -59.92 74.64
CA GLU A 84 15.63 -59.10 75.50
C GLU A 84 16.98 -59.77 75.76
N HIS A 85 16.95 -61.08 76.06
CA HIS A 85 18.18 -61.84 76.30
C HIS A 85 18.97 -62.10 75.02
N TRP A 86 18.30 -62.52 73.93
CA TRP A 86 18.97 -62.72 72.63
C TRP A 86 19.58 -61.43 72.10
N PHE A 87 18.88 -60.30 72.21
CA PHE A 87 19.38 -58.99 71.80
C PHE A 87 20.59 -58.57 72.65
N TYR A 88 20.52 -58.72 73.98
CA TYR A 88 21.66 -58.39 74.85
C TYR A 88 22.89 -59.25 74.54
N LEU A 89 22.71 -60.56 74.33
CA LEU A 89 23.79 -61.47 73.95
C LEU A 89 24.39 -61.08 72.59
N ALA A 90 23.55 -60.77 71.60
CA ALA A 90 23.99 -60.40 70.26
C ALA A 90 24.70 -59.03 70.20
N THR A 91 24.33 -58.07 71.07
CA THR A 91 24.78 -56.68 70.97
C THR A 91 25.83 -56.30 72.01
N VAL A 92 25.62 -56.64 73.28
CA VAL A 92 26.52 -56.27 74.39
C VAL A 92 27.63 -57.30 74.54
N MET A 93 27.30 -58.60 74.47
CA MET A 93 28.28 -59.69 74.64
C MET A 93 28.94 -60.11 73.32
N SER A 94 28.47 -59.59 72.18
CA SER A 94 28.96 -59.94 70.83
C SER A 94 28.95 -61.44 70.54
N ASP A 95 27.97 -62.17 71.07
CA ASP A 95 27.81 -63.62 70.88
C ASP A 95 27.32 -63.94 69.45
N PRO A 96 28.12 -64.63 68.62
CA PRO A 96 27.75 -64.90 67.23
C PRO A 96 26.51 -65.80 67.10
N ASP A 97 26.29 -66.72 68.05
CA ASP A 97 25.17 -67.67 68.01
C ASP A 97 23.83 -67.00 68.36
N ALA A 98 23.87 -65.85 69.05
CA ALA A 98 22.68 -65.11 69.47
C ALA A 98 22.11 -64.18 68.39
N LYS A 99 22.87 -63.92 67.31
CA LYS A 99 22.55 -62.88 66.32
C LYS A 99 21.33 -63.21 65.46
N GLN A 100 21.26 -64.44 64.92
CA GLN A 100 20.12 -64.87 64.07
C GLN A 100 18.80 -65.00 64.85
N PRO A 101 18.77 -65.59 66.06
CA PRO A 101 17.58 -65.56 66.92
C PRO A 101 17.11 -64.14 67.23
N ALA A 102 18.03 -63.23 67.58
CA ALA A 102 17.71 -61.84 67.85
C ALA A 102 17.09 -61.12 66.64
N ILE A 103 17.65 -61.32 65.43
CA ILE A 103 17.11 -60.75 64.19
C ILE A 103 15.73 -61.32 63.87
N ARG A 104 15.55 -62.64 63.97
CA ARG A 104 14.26 -63.31 63.72
C ARG A 104 13.16 -62.78 64.65
N LEU A 105 13.42 -62.77 65.96
CA LEU A 105 12.45 -62.27 66.93
C LEU A 105 12.17 -60.78 66.75
N ALA A 106 13.20 -59.97 66.44
CA ALA A 106 12.98 -58.54 66.17
C ALA A 106 12.03 -58.30 64.98
N ARG A 107 12.10 -59.13 63.93
CA ARG A 107 11.17 -59.08 62.79
C ARG A 107 9.76 -59.50 63.19
N GLU A 108 9.63 -60.63 63.86
CA GLU A 108 8.33 -61.21 64.25
C GLU A 108 7.58 -60.33 65.26
N LEU A 109 8.31 -59.75 66.22
CA LEU A 109 7.77 -58.85 67.25
C LEU A 109 7.62 -57.40 66.76
N ARG A 110 8.06 -57.08 65.53
CA ARG A 110 8.04 -55.72 64.96
C ARG A 110 8.82 -54.69 65.79
N GLU A 111 9.90 -55.13 66.41
CA GLU A 111 10.81 -54.29 67.21
C GLU A 111 11.79 -53.53 66.29
N PHE A 112 11.24 -52.65 65.43
CA PHE A 112 11.96 -52.02 64.31
C PHE A 112 13.19 -51.22 64.74
N SER A 113 13.16 -50.51 65.88
CA SER A 113 14.31 -49.74 66.38
C SER A 113 15.50 -50.64 66.73
N ARG A 114 15.23 -51.81 67.30
CA ARG A 114 16.26 -52.79 67.65
C ARG A 114 16.67 -53.64 66.45
N LEU A 115 15.73 -53.94 65.54
CA LEU A 115 16.04 -54.54 64.24
C LEU A 115 16.98 -53.65 63.43
N LYS A 116 16.76 -52.32 63.39
CA LYS A 116 17.67 -51.35 62.77
C LYS A 116 19.08 -51.47 63.33
N TYR A 117 19.22 -51.52 64.66
CA TYR A 117 20.53 -51.68 65.31
C TYR A 117 21.23 -52.99 64.90
N LEU A 118 20.50 -54.11 64.88
CA LEU A 118 21.03 -55.40 64.45
C LEU A 118 21.46 -55.37 62.97
N MET A 119 20.65 -54.78 62.10
CA MET A 119 20.97 -54.61 60.68
C MET A 119 22.16 -53.67 60.46
N GLU A 120 22.27 -52.57 61.22
CA GLU A 120 23.43 -51.69 61.18
C GLU A 120 24.72 -52.43 61.56
N SER A 121 24.65 -53.32 62.55
CA SER A 121 25.77 -54.18 62.94
C SER A 121 26.17 -55.17 61.84
N GLU A 122 25.20 -55.72 61.10
CA GLU A 122 25.44 -56.59 59.93
C GLU A 122 26.13 -55.82 58.80
N LEU A 123 25.70 -54.59 58.54
CA LEU A 123 26.31 -53.72 57.54
C LEU A 123 27.75 -53.33 57.91
N LYS A 124 28.04 -53.08 59.19
CA LYS A 124 29.41 -52.81 59.67
C LYS A 124 30.32 -54.04 59.59
N ALA A 125 29.75 -55.23 59.72
CA ALA A 125 30.46 -56.50 59.55
C ALA A 125 30.70 -56.89 58.08
N GLY A 126 30.26 -56.07 57.12
CA GLY A 126 30.43 -56.31 55.68
C GLY A 126 29.34 -57.19 55.04
N ASN A 127 28.24 -57.50 55.76
CA ASN A 127 27.11 -58.23 55.18
C ASN A 127 26.17 -57.28 54.42
N ASP A 128 26.51 -56.98 53.18
CA ASP A 128 25.72 -56.07 52.35
C ASP A 128 24.32 -56.58 51.98
N ASN A 129 24.05 -57.89 52.15
CA ASN A 129 22.71 -58.44 51.93
C ASN A 129 21.66 -57.88 52.92
N ALA A 130 22.11 -57.37 54.08
CA ALA A 130 21.25 -56.74 55.07
C ALA A 130 20.75 -55.34 54.64
N LEU A 131 21.32 -54.74 53.58
CA LEU A 131 21.06 -53.36 53.20
C LEU A 131 19.59 -53.09 52.84
N ARG A 132 18.98 -53.97 52.05
CA ARG A 132 17.57 -53.81 51.64
C ARG A 132 16.64 -53.79 52.85
N GLU A 133 16.88 -54.67 53.81
CA GLU A 133 16.08 -54.72 55.02
C GLU A 133 16.36 -53.51 55.92
N TYR A 134 17.62 -53.12 56.09
CA TYR A 134 17.99 -51.90 56.80
C TYR A 134 17.26 -50.66 56.24
N ILE A 135 17.25 -50.48 54.91
CA ILE A 135 16.53 -49.39 54.24
C ILE A 135 15.04 -49.45 54.57
N SER A 136 14.41 -50.63 54.43
CA SER A 136 12.98 -50.78 54.69
C SER A 136 12.61 -50.45 56.15
N VAL A 137 13.46 -50.83 57.10
CA VAL A 137 13.27 -50.54 58.53
C VAL A 137 13.45 -49.05 58.81
N CYS A 138 14.44 -48.41 58.19
CA CYS A 138 14.63 -46.96 58.27
C CYS A 138 13.43 -46.19 57.70
N GLU A 139 12.86 -46.63 56.56
CA GLU A 139 11.64 -46.03 56.00
C GLU A 139 10.44 -46.18 56.94
N LEU A 140 10.24 -47.36 57.54
CA LEU A 140 9.15 -47.61 58.50
C LEU A 140 9.27 -46.77 59.78
N LEU A 141 10.50 -46.48 60.22
CA LEU A 141 10.78 -45.64 61.39
C LEU A 141 10.78 -44.13 61.08
N GLY A 142 10.64 -43.73 59.81
CA GLY A 142 10.76 -42.32 59.42
C GLY A 142 12.18 -41.75 59.57
N LEU A 143 13.21 -42.58 59.36
CA LEU A 143 14.63 -42.23 59.45
C LEU A 143 15.32 -42.26 58.07
N PRO A 144 14.96 -41.37 57.13
CA PRO A 144 15.47 -41.43 55.75
C PRO A 144 16.97 -41.10 55.64
N GLU A 145 17.52 -40.23 56.50
CA GLU A 145 18.94 -39.87 56.49
C GLU A 145 19.86 -41.07 56.77
N ASP A 146 19.42 -41.95 57.68
CA ASP A 146 20.16 -43.17 58.01
C ASP A 146 20.17 -44.15 56.82
N ALA A 147 19.06 -44.24 56.07
CA ALA A 147 18.99 -45.02 54.84
C ALA A 147 19.89 -44.43 53.73
N ILE A 148 19.86 -43.10 53.56
CA ILE A 148 20.70 -42.38 52.59
C ILE A 148 22.19 -42.62 52.90
N ALA A 149 22.62 -42.41 54.14
CA ALA A 149 24.03 -42.60 54.53
C ALA A 149 24.52 -44.03 54.27
N ALA A 150 23.70 -45.04 54.57
CA ALA A 150 24.03 -46.44 54.32
C ALA A 150 24.16 -46.78 52.83
N MET A 151 23.34 -46.15 51.97
CA MET A 151 23.36 -46.30 50.52
C MET A 151 24.51 -45.55 49.86
N GLU A 152 24.82 -44.31 50.27
CA GLU A 152 25.93 -43.51 49.74
C GLU A 152 27.28 -44.21 49.95
N LEU A 153 27.49 -44.86 51.09
CA LEU A 153 28.69 -45.67 51.35
C LEU A 153 28.88 -46.85 50.37
N ARG A 154 27.81 -47.25 49.66
CA ARG A 154 27.78 -48.40 48.75
C ARG A 154 27.59 -48.02 47.29
N ARG A 155 27.73 -46.74 46.95
CA ARG A 155 27.58 -46.16 45.60
C ARG A 155 28.65 -46.60 44.56
N ALA A 156 29.48 -47.59 44.91
CA ALA A 156 30.49 -48.21 44.03
C ALA A 156 30.37 -49.75 43.93
N GLY A 157 29.38 -50.36 44.57
CA GLY A 157 29.20 -51.81 44.61
C GLY A 157 28.52 -52.42 43.37
N LYS A 158 28.31 -53.74 43.40
CA LYS A 158 27.66 -54.50 42.31
C LYS A 158 26.20 -54.10 42.08
N ASP A 159 25.49 -53.69 43.15
CA ASP A 159 24.08 -53.34 43.12
C ASP A 159 23.84 -51.82 42.93
N VAL A 160 24.84 -51.09 42.43
CA VAL A 160 24.79 -49.62 42.36
C VAL A 160 23.62 -49.10 41.53
N LYS A 161 23.15 -49.84 40.52
CA LYS A 161 21.96 -49.45 39.74
C LYS A 161 20.72 -49.30 40.62
N ASP A 162 20.45 -50.30 41.45
CA ASP A 162 19.29 -50.34 42.35
C ASP A 162 19.48 -49.34 43.50
N ILE A 163 20.71 -49.21 44.00
CA ILE A 163 21.05 -48.21 45.03
C ILE A 163 20.79 -46.79 44.53
N LEU A 164 21.19 -46.44 43.30
CA LEU A 164 20.95 -45.11 42.73
C LEU A 164 19.45 -44.82 42.54
N GLU A 165 18.67 -45.83 42.15
CA GLU A 165 17.20 -45.71 42.05
C GLU A 165 16.55 -45.48 43.42
N GLN A 166 16.95 -46.23 44.44
CA GLN A 166 16.46 -46.06 45.80
C GLN A 166 16.90 -44.73 46.42
N LEU A 167 18.15 -44.32 46.21
CA LEU A 167 18.64 -43.00 46.61
C LEU A 167 17.80 -41.90 45.95
N ALA A 168 17.56 -41.99 44.64
CA ALA A 168 16.78 -40.99 43.94
C ALA A 168 15.33 -40.90 44.46
N ARG A 169 14.70 -42.05 44.76
CA ARG A 169 13.36 -42.12 45.37
C ARG A 169 13.31 -41.46 46.75
N ILE A 170 14.26 -41.78 47.63
CA ILE A 170 14.29 -41.24 49.00
C ILE A 170 14.67 -39.75 48.99
N TYR A 171 15.61 -39.33 48.14
CA TYR A 171 15.94 -37.92 47.95
C TYR A 171 14.74 -37.11 47.44
N GLU A 172 13.95 -37.65 46.51
CA GLU A 172 12.69 -37.02 46.08
C GLU A 172 11.70 -36.89 47.24
N ALA A 173 11.45 -37.98 47.97
CA ALA A 173 10.49 -38.01 49.07
C ALA A 173 10.86 -37.08 50.24
N THR A 174 12.16 -36.81 50.44
CA THR A 174 12.68 -35.93 51.50
C THR A 174 12.91 -34.48 51.05
N GLY A 175 12.64 -34.16 49.78
CA GLY A 175 12.80 -32.81 49.23
C GLY A 175 14.22 -32.45 48.76
N HIS A 176 15.18 -33.38 48.83
CA HIS A 176 16.55 -33.24 48.30
C HIS A 176 16.61 -33.40 46.78
N THR A 177 15.86 -32.56 46.07
CA THR A 177 15.59 -32.72 44.63
C THR A 177 16.86 -32.73 43.76
N ASP A 178 17.87 -31.92 44.07
CA ASP A 178 19.12 -31.90 43.29
C ASP A 178 19.91 -33.20 43.42
N ASN A 179 19.91 -33.80 44.62
CA ASN A 179 20.54 -35.11 44.84
C ASN A 179 19.76 -36.22 44.13
N ALA A 180 18.43 -36.13 44.09
CA ALA A 180 17.59 -37.05 43.33
C ALA A 180 17.91 -37.01 41.83
N ILE A 181 17.99 -35.80 41.26
CA ILE A 181 18.37 -35.59 39.85
C ILE A 181 19.78 -36.14 39.59
N ALA A 182 20.75 -35.85 40.45
CA ALA A 182 22.12 -36.33 40.31
C ALA A 182 22.20 -37.88 40.33
N ALA A 183 21.44 -38.54 41.21
CA ALA A 183 21.38 -40.00 41.28
C ALA A 183 20.79 -40.61 40.00
N TRP A 184 19.70 -40.04 39.46
CA TRP A 184 19.12 -40.47 38.17
C TRP A 184 20.09 -40.27 36.99
N LEU A 185 20.77 -39.11 36.93
CA LEU A 185 21.72 -38.81 35.87
C LEU A 185 22.95 -39.71 35.92
N GLU A 186 23.44 -40.02 37.12
CA GLU A 186 24.53 -40.97 37.28
C GLU A 186 24.12 -42.38 36.86
N GLN A 187 22.90 -42.81 37.20
CA GLN A 187 22.36 -44.10 36.75
C GLN A 187 22.32 -44.15 35.21
N SER A 188 21.82 -43.07 34.57
CA SER A 188 21.78 -42.92 33.12
C SER A 188 23.19 -42.93 32.49
N ALA A 189 24.18 -42.31 33.12
CA ALA A 189 25.56 -42.27 32.61
C ALA A 189 26.24 -43.65 32.67
N ARG A 190 25.97 -44.45 33.71
CA ARG A 190 26.58 -45.78 33.90
C ARG A 190 25.88 -46.89 33.12
N TYR A 191 24.56 -46.84 32.98
CA TYR A 191 23.75 -47.94 32.42
C TYR A 191 23.01 -47.59 31.13
N GLY A 192 23.17 -46.36 30.62
CA GLY A 192 22.50 -45.86 29.43
C GLY A 192 21.22 -45.09 29.76
N ALA A 193 20.97 -44.06 28.94
CA ALA A 193 19.78 -43.22 29.06
C ALA A 193 18.52 -43.98 28.62
N THR A 194 17.52 -44.03 29.49
CA THR A 194 16.18 -44.54 29.19
C THR A 194 15.15 -43.42 29.33
N ALA A 195 14.04 -43.52 28.59
CA ALA A 195 12.99 -42.50 28.63
C ALA A 195 12.44 -42.27 30.06
N PRO A 196 12.09 -43.30 30.86
CA PRO A 196 11.57 -43.10 32.21
C PRO A 196 12.52 -42.33 33.13
N VAL A 197 13.82 -42.66 33.10
CA VAL A 197 14.84 -42.01 33.94
C VAL A 197 15.01 -40.55 33.56
N LEU A 198 15.19 -40.26 32.26
CA LEU A 198 15.37 -38.88 31.81
C LEU A 198 14.12 -38.02 32.00
N LEU A 199 12.93 -38.57 31.74
CA LEU A 199 11.65 -37.87 31.97
C LEU A 199 11.46 -37.57 33.46
N LYS A 200 11.75 -38.53 34.34
CA LYS A 200 11.66 -38.32 35.80
C LYS A 200 12.62 -37.24 36.26
N ALA A 201 13.90 -37.31 35.89
CA ALA A 201 14.89 -36.29 36.23
C ALA A 201 14.55 -34.89 35.65
N ALA A 202 14.09 -34.83 34.40
CA ALA A 202 13.67 -33.59 33.77
C ALA A 202 12.41 -33.00 34.43
N SER A 203 11.45 -33.84 34.83
CA SER A 203 10.23 -33.40 35.53
C SER A 203 10.55 -32.77 36.89
N MET A 204 11.55 -33.30 37.60
CA MET A 204 12.04 -32.71 38.86
C MET A 204 12.68 -31.33 38.63
N ALA A 205 13.53 -31.19 37.60
CA ALA A 205 14.13 -29.91 37.24
C ALA A 205 13.06 -28.89 36.81
N TYR A 206 12.08 -29.32 36.01
CA TYR A 206 10.96 -28.49 35.59
C TYR A 206 10.09 -28.05 36.76
N GLY A 207 9.80 -28.94 37.72
CA GLY A 207 9.02 -28.63 38.93
C GLY A 207 9.68 -27.55 39.81
N LYS A 208 11.01 -27.40 39.74
CA LYS A 208 11.75 -26.30 40.38
C LYS A 208 11.69 -24.97 39.60
N GLY A 209 11.07 -24.95 38.42
CA GLY A 209 11.06 -23.81 37.50
C GLY A 209 12.31 -23.72 36.61
N ASP A 210 13.20 -24.72 36.64
CA ASP A 210 14.43 -24.73 35.83
C ASP A 210 14.22 -25.46 34.50
N VAL A 211 13.62 -24.74 33.55
CA VAL A 211 13.32 -25.23 32.19
C VAL A 211 14.59 -25.56 31.41
N GLN A 212 15.68 -24.82 31.61
CA GLN A 212 16.95 -25.04 30.91
C GLN A 212 17.61 -26.35 31.35
N SER A 213 17.61 -26.65 32.65
CA SER A 213 18.11 -27.92 33.16
C SER A 213 17.24 -29.09 32.73
N ALA A 214 15.91 -28.95 32.75
CA ALA A 214 15.00 -29.98 32.24
C ALA A 214 15.30 -30.33 30.77
N TYR A 215 15.52 -29.31 29.92
CA TYR A 215 15.95 -29.51 28.54
C TYR A 215 17.31 -30.20 28.46
N THR A 216 18.30 -29.72 29.21
CA THR A 216 19.66 -30.26 29.19
C THR A 216 19.67 -31.75 29.55
N ILE A 217 18.87 -32.15 30.54
CA ILE A 217 18.67 -33.55 30.94
C ILE A 217 18.07 -34.38 29.80
N LEU A 218 16.95 -33.94 29.21
CA LEU A 218 16.34 -34.70 28.11
C LEU A 218 17.27 -34.77 26.89
N ASN A 219 17.98 -33.69 26.57
CA ASN A 219 18.85 -33.63 25.41
C ASN A 219 20.03 -34.64 25.47
N LEU A 220 20.37 -35.18 26.64
CA LEU A 220 21.32 -36.29 26.78
C LEU A 220 20.89 -37.54 25.99
N GLY A 221 19.58 -37.82 25.97
CA GLY A 221 19.01 -38.97 25.25
C GLY A 221 18.86 -38.77 23.75
N ARG A 222 19.08 -37.55 23.22
CA ARG A 222 18.63 -37.15 21.88
C ARG A 222 19.17 -38.02 20.75
N LYS A 223 20.39 -38.54 20.88
CA LYS A 223 21.04 -39.35 19.84
C LYS A 223 20.71 -40.84 19.93
N SER A 224 20.39 -41.35 21.11
CA SER A 224 20.22 -42.78 21.39
C SER A 224 18.78 -43.20 21.65
N MET A 225 17.87 -42.26 21.92
CA MET A 225 16.49 -42.61 22.28
C MET A 225 15.73 -43.22 21.09
N PRO A 226 15.04 -44.36 21.28
CA PRO A 226 14.24 -44.95 20.22
C PRO A 226 13.09 -44.04 19.76
N PRO A 227 12.75 -44.00 18.46
CA PRO A 227 11.61 -43.23 17.94
C PRO A 227 10.25 -43.58 18.56
N ARG A 228 10.11 -44.79 19.13
CA ARG A 228 8.90 -45.28 19.79
C ARG A 228 8.65 -44.70 21.18
N GLU A 229 9.63 -44.03 21.79
CA GLU A 229 9.50 -43.40 23.11
C GLU A 229 8.76 -42.06 22.97
N LEU A 230 7.45 -42.14 22.71
CA LEU A 230 6.64 -40.98 22.28
C LEU A 230 6.63 -39.86 23.33
N GLU A 231 6.51 -40.18 24.62
CA GLU A 231 6.45 -39.19 25.70
C GLU A 231 7.77 -38.42 25.84
N TYR A 232 8.90 -39.09 25.65
CA TYR A 232 10.21 -38.45 25.61
C TYR A 232 10.31 -37.43 24.48
N TRP A 233 9.97 -37.83 23.25
CA TRP A 233 10.06 -36.94 22.09
C TRP A 233 9.06 -35.78 22.17
N ALA A 234 7.86 -36.02 22.70
CA ALA A 234 6.86 -35.00 22.95
C ALA A 234 7.39 -33.95 23.94
N THR A 235 7.93 -34.40 25.09
CA THR A 235 8.46 -33.50 26.13
C THR A 235 9.69 -32.75 25.65
N LEU A 236 10.61 -33.42 24.93
CA LEU A 236 11.77 -32.76 24.34
C LEU A 236 11.33 -31.69 23.33
N SER A 237 10.36 -32.00 22.47
CA SER A 237 9.81 -31.03 21.51
C SER A 237 9.17 -29.83 22.20
N ASP A 238 8.49 -30.04 23.34
CA ASP A 238 7.84 -28.98 24.10
C ASP A 238 8.87 -28.06 24.77
N LEU A 239 9.93 -28.62 25.35
CA LEU A 239 11.02 -27.85 25.95
C LEU A 239 11.86 -27.10 24.91
N ASP A 240 12.21 -27.74 23.79
CA ASP A 240 12.89 -27.08 22.67
C ASP A 240 12.07 -25.88 22.17
N TRP A 241 10.75 -26.02 22.07
CA TRP A 241 9.87 -24.93 21.65
C TRP A 241 9.82 -23.80 22.68
N ALA A 242 9.67 -24.13 23.97
CA ALA A 242 9.66 -23.15 25.06
C ALA A 242 10.97 -22.32 25.11
N LEU A 243 12.11 -22.95 24.82
CA LEU A 243 13.43 -22.31 24.78
C LEU A 243 13.77 -21.67 23.42
N GLN A 244 12.83 -21.62 22.47
CA GLN A 244 13.01 -21.09 21.11
C GLN A 244 14.09 -21.82 20.29
N TYR A 245 14.41 -23.07 20.63
CA TYR A 245 15.30 -23.96 19.87
C TYR A 245 14.55 -24.62 18.70
N MET A 246 14.17 -23.81 17.70
CA MET A 246 13.29 -24.20 16.58
C MET A 246 13.74 -25.46 15.82
N LYS A 247 15.05 -25.61 15.58
CA LYS A 247 15.60 -26.80 14.91
C LYS A 247 15.45 -28.07 15.76
N GLY A 248 15.57 -27.95 17.09
CA GLY A 248 15.36 -29.05 18.03
C GLY A 248 13.90 -29.49 18.06
N ALA A 249 13.00 -28.52 18.24
CA ALA A 249 11.55 -28.75 18.26
C ALA A 249 11.06 -29.41 16.97
N SER A 250 11.49 -28.88 15.81
CA SER A 250 11.15 -29.45 14.51
C SER A 250 11.66 -30.88 14.36
N MET A 251 12.90 -31.17 14.78
CA MET A 251 13.44 -32.52 14.72
C MET A 251 12.64 -33.51 15.59
N ALA A 252 12.36 -33.16 16.85
CA ALA A 252 11.61 -34.00 17.78
C ALA A 252 10.14 -34.20 17.31
N SER A 253 9.47 -33.12 16.88
CA SER A 253 8.14 -33.18 16.28
C SER A 253 8.10 -34.09 15.04
N ARG A 254 9.14 -34.05 14.18
CA ARG A 254 9.24 -34.90 12.99
C ARG A 254 9.33 -36.39 13.32
N VAL A 255 9.98 -36.74 14.44
CA VAL A 255 10.01 -38.13 14.92
C VAL A 255 8.59 -38.61 15.24
N LEU A 256 7.81 -37.81 15.98
CA LEU A 256 6.43 -38.14 16.34
C LEU A 256 5.50 -38.27 15.11
N VAL A 257 5.60 -37.32 14.17
CA VAL A 257 4.82 -37.34 12.92
C VAL A 257 5.13 -38.57 12.08
N LYS A 258 6.41 -38.94 11.90
CA LYS A 258 6.80 -40.15 11.16
C LYS A 258 6.29 -41.45 11.77
N GLN A 259 6.06 -41.49 13.09
CA GLN A 259 5.45 -42.64 13.78
C GLN A 259 3.92 -42.64 13.68
N GLY A 260 3.31 -41.66 13.00
CA GLY A 260 1.86 -41.49 12.90
C GLY A 260 1.21 -40.99 14.21
N LYS A 261 2.01 -40.55 15.19
CA LYS A 261 1.60 -40.14 16.54
C LYS A 261 1.86 -38.66 16.83
N GLY A 262 2.14 -37.85 15.81
CA GLY A 262 2.30 -36.40 15.96
C GLY A 262 1.01 -35.75 16.49
N ARG A 263 1.16 -34.83 17.44
CA ARG A 263 0.08 -34.00 18.01
C ARG A 263 -0.16 -32.77 17.14
N ASP A 264 -1.25 -32.06 17.36
CA ASP A 264 -1.56 -30.82 16.62
C ASP A 264 -0.39 -29.80 16.69
N VAL A 265 0.19 -29.61 17.87
CA VAL A 265 1.33 -28.72 18.10
C VAL A 265 2.57 -29.15 17.32
N ASP A 266 2.77 -30.46 17.12
CA ASP A 266 3.94 -30.97 16.42
C ASP A 266 3.86 -30.63 14.92
N TYR A 267 2.67 -30.73 14.31
CA TYR A 267 2.47 -30.25 12.93
C TYR A 267 2.60 -28.73 12.83
N GLN A 268 2.02 -27.97 13.75
CA GLN A 268 2.15 -26.51 13.75
C GLN A 268 3.61 -26.05 13.86
N ARG A 269 4.43 -26.72 14.68
CA ARG A 269 5.87 -26.45 14.79
C ARG A 269 6.62 -26.75 13.50
N LEU A 270 6.32 -27.88 12.86
CA LEU A 270 6.94 -28.23 11.58
C LEU A 270 6.58 -27.20 10.50
N ILE A 271 5.30 -26.83 10.41
CA ILE A 271 4.79 -25.77 9.52
C ILE A 271 5.51 -24.43 9.78
N ALA A 272 5.66 -24.03 11.05
CA ALA A 272 6.32 -22.77 11.40
C ALA A 272 7.79 -22.72 10.92
N VAL A 273 8.48 -23.87 10.94
CA VAL A 273 9.87 -23.97 10.46
C VAL A 273 9.95 -24.08 8.94
N SER A 274 9.05 -24.82 8.30
CA SER A 274 9.08 -25.06 6.84
C SER A 274 8.57 -23.88 6.03
N ARG A 275 7.73 -22.99 6.59
CA ARG A 275 7.03 -21.90 5.87
C ARG A 275 7.93 -21.03 4.99
N ASN A 276 9.17 -20.79 5.43
CA ASN A 276 10.13 -19.94 4.73
C ASN A 276 11.21 -20.72 3.96
N THR A 277 11.28 -22.05 4.11
CA THR A 277 12.33 -22.88 3.51
C THR A 277 11.79 -23.80 2.42
N ASP A 278 10.61 -24.36 2.61
CA ASP A 278 9.98 -25.32 1.71
C ASP A 278 8.44 -25.21 1.76
N LYS A 279 7.87 -24.57 0.74
CA LYS A 279 6.42 -24.38 0.63
C LYS A 279 5.68 -25.69 0.34
N ALA A 280 6.29 -26.62 -0.39
CA ALA A 280 5.66 -27.90 -0.71
C ALA A 280 5.55 -28.78 0.55
N GLU A 281 6.59 -28.81 1.38
CA GLU A 281 6.54 -29.47 2.69
C GLU A 281 5.49 -28.83 3.60
N THR A 282 5.44 -27.49 3.63
CA THR A 282 4.44 -26.74 4.43
C THR A 282 3.01 -27.11 4.04
N TYR A 283 2.72 -27.18 2.75
CA TYR A 283 1.42 -27.59 2.24
C TYR A 283 1.08 -29.04 2.63
N ALA A 284 2.01 -29.97 2.46
CA ALA A 284 1.79 -31.38 2.81
C ALA A 284 1.49 -31.56 4.31
N LEU A 285 2.24 -30.88 5.19
CA LEU A 285 2.00 -30.92 6.63
C LEU A 285 0.67 -30.28 7.03
N ALA A 286 0.28 -29.17 6.38
CA ALA A 286 -1.00 -28.52 6.63
C ALA A 286 -2.17 -29.38 6.14
N LEU A 287 -2.03 -30.06 5.01
CA LEU A 287 -3.02 -31.00 4.49
C LEU A 287 -3.22 -32.19 5.43
N GLU A 288 -2.13 -32.84 5.84
CA GLU A 288 -2.20 -33.95 6.78
C GLU A 288 -2.78 -33.51 8.14
N GLY A 289 -2.34 -32.36 8.65
CA GLY A 289 -2.88 -31.75 9.87
C GLY A 289 -4.37 -31.44 9.78
N TRP A 290 -4.83 -30.89 8.65
CA TRP A 290 -6.24 -30.63 8.41
C TRP A 290 -7.07 -31.92 8.37
N LEU A 291 -6.61 -32.93 7.62
CA LEU A 291 -7.30 -34.22 7.51
C LEU A 291 -7.43 -34.93 8.87
N ARG A 292 -6.44 -34.79 9.76
CA ARG A 292 -6.44 -35.42 11.09
C ARG A 292 -7.20 -34.63 12.15
N PHE A 293 -6.95 -33.32 12.27
CA PHE A 293 -7.40 -32.52 13.41
C PHE A 293 -8.57 -31.59 13.09
N LYS A 294 -8.75 -31.24 11.81
CA LYS A 294 -9.87 -30.40 11.34
C LYS A 294 -9.98 -29.05 12.08
N THR A 295 -8.83 -28.44 12.43
CA THR A 295 -8.76 -27.16 13.15
C THR A 295 -8.38 -25.99 12.23
N ALA A 296 -8.78 -24.78 12.63
CA ALA A 296 -8.56 -23.54 11.86
C ALA A 296 -7.11 -23.28 11.42
N PRO A 297 -6.08 -23.44 12.28
CA PRO A 297 -4.71 -23.14 11.90
C PRO A 297 -4.23 -23.96 10.68
N PHE A 298 -4.62 -25.23 10.60
CA PHE A 298 -4.26 -26.08 9.45
C PHE A 298 -5.00 -25.68 8.20
N PHE A 299 -6.31 -25.40 8.29
CA PHE A 299 -7.10 -24.94 7.16
C PHE A 299 -6.52 -23.68 6.52
N TYR A 300 -6.15 -22.70 7.35
CA TYR A 300 -5.62 -21.43 6.90
C TYR A 300 -4.30 -21.60 6.14
N VAL A 301 -3.32 -22.31 6.73
CA VAL A 301 -2.04 -22.55 6.08
C VAL A 301 -2.20 -23.40 4.82
N LEU A 302 -3.09 -24.40 4.85
CA LEU A 302 -3.40 -25.26 3.71
C LEU A 302 -3.89 -24.45 2.52
N VAL A 303 -4.87 -23.56 2.74
CA VAL A 303 -5.44 -22.72 1.67
C VAL A 303 -4.40 -21.72 1.16
N GLU A 304 -3.71 -20.99 2.05
CA GLU A 304 -2.71 -20.00 1.65
C GLU A 304 -1.61 -20.62 0.79
N THR A 305 -0.99 -21.70 1.29
CA THR A 305 0.12 -22.35 0.61
C THR A 305 -0.35 -23.07 -0.66
N GLY A 306 -1.56 -23.64 -0.64
CA GLY A 306 -2.12 -24.32 -1.82
C GLY A 306 -2.42 -23.37 -2.97
N ILE A 307 -2.91 -22.15 -2.70
CA ILE A 307 -3.07 -21.13 -3.74
C ILE A 307 -1.71 -20.75 -4.33
N GLU A 308 -0.69 -20.54 -3.49
CA GLU A 308 0.67 -20.20 -3.95
C GLU A 308 1.31 -21.31 -4.82
N LEU A 309 0.96 -22.57 -4.56
CA LEU A 309 1.42 -23.73 -5.32
C LEU A 309 0.53 -24.08 -6.54
N ASN A 310 -0.54 -23.32 -6.80
CA ASN A 310 -1.55 -23.58 -7.83
C ASN A 310 -2.36 -24.88 -7.63
N HIS A 311 -2.60 -25.31 -6.39
CA HIS A 311 -3.45 -26.47 -6.04
C HIS A 311 -4.92 -26.07 -5.83
N GLN A 312 -5.39 -25.02 -6.51
CA GLN A 312 -6.71 -24.43 -6.31
C GLN A 312 -7.88 -25.40 -6.60
N ASP A 313 -7.75 -26.24 -7.63
CA ASP A 313 -8.79 -27.21 -8.01
C ASP A 313 -8.96 -28.29 -6.94
N GLU A 314 -7.85 -28.77 -6.37
CA GLU A 314 -7.84 -29.73 -5.26
C GLU A 314 -8.45 -29.11 -3.99
N LEU A 315 -8.11 -27.85 -3.70
CA LEU A 315 -8.65 -27.12 -2.55
C LEU A 315 -10.17 -26.95 -2.63
N VAL A 316 -10.72 -26.69 -3.82
CA VAL A 316 -12.18 -26.57 -4.00
C VAL A 316 -12.89 -27.88 -3.65
N LEU A 317 -12.40 -29.02 -4.12
CA LEU A 317 -12.98 -30.32 -3.80
C LEU A 317 -12.91 -30.61 -2.30
N LEU A 318 -11.75 -30.36 -1.69
CA LEU A 318 -11.54 -30.57 -0.25
C LEU A 318 -12.47 -29.67 0.60
N ILE A 319 -12.71 -28.43 0.18
CA ILE A 319 -13.63 -27.52 0.85
C ILE A 319 -15.06 -27.98 0.69
N LEU A 320 -15.49 -28.40 -0.51
CA LEU A 320 -16.83 -28.90 -0.74
C LEU A 320 -17.16 -30.11 0.15
N ASP A 321 -16.20 -31.03 0.31
CA ASP A 321 -16.38 -32.18 1.19
C ASP A 321 -16.40 -31.77 2.66
N ALA A 322 -15.52 -30.87 3.10
CA ALA A 322 -15.51 -30.35 4.47
C ALA A 322 -16.78 -29.54 4.82
N ASP A 323 -17.39 -28.86 3.84
CA ASP A 323 -18.65 -28.13 3.97
C ASP A 323 -19.83 -29.09 4.14
N ARG A 324 -19.87 -30.18 3.34
CA ARG A 324 -20.86 -31.27 3.48
C ARG A 324 -20.77 -31.97 4.82
N GLU A 325 -19.56 -32.18 5.34
CA GLU A 325 -19.32 -32.73 6.68
C GLU A 325 -19.71 -31.75 7.80
N GLY A 326 -19.95 -30.47 7.50
CA GLY A 326 -20.28 -29.42 8.46
C GLY A 326 -19.11 -28.94 9.31
N VAL A 327 -17.88 -29.36 8.99
CA VAL A 327 -16.65 -29.04 9.73
C VAL A 327 -16.27 -27.58 9.59
N LEU A 328 -16.68 -26.93 8.49
CA LEU A 328 -16.36 -25.52 8.24
C LEU A 328 -17.24 -24.54 9.02
N LYS A 329 -18.38 -24.96 9.58
CA LYS A 329 -19.33 -24.05 10.26
C LYS A 329 -18.70 -23.19 11.35
N PRO A 330 -17.83 -23.70 12.25
CA PRO A 330 -17.17 -22.87 13.25
C PRO A 330 -16.22 -21.82 12.65
N LEU A 331 -15.70 -22.05 11.44
CA LEU A 331 -14.80 -21.12 10.75
C LEU A 331 -15.54 -19.93 10.15
N GLU A 332 -16.83 -20.08 9.84
CA GLU A 332 -17.66 -19.03 9.22
C GLU A 332 -17.87 -17.81 10.13
N GLU A 333 -17.60 -17.93 11.44
CA GLU A 333 -17.62 -16.80 12.36
C GLU A 333 -16.44 -15.83 12.13
N PHE A 334 -15.32 -16.32 11.58
CA PHE A 334 -14.10 -15.53 11.41
C PHE A 334 -14.03 -14.87 10.03
N SER A 335 -13.71 -13.58 9.99
CA SER A 335 -13.57 -12.82 8.74
C SER A 335 -12.48 -13.39 7.81
N TYR A 336 -11.38 -13.87 8.38
CA TYR A 336 -10.25 -14.41 7.64
C TYR A 336 -10.60 -15.66 6.83
N TYR A 337 -11.53 -16.49 7.30
CA TYR A 337 -12.06 -17.64 6.54
C TYR A 337 -12.72 -17.18 5.23
N TRP A 338 -13.60 -16.18 5.30
CA TRP A 338 -14.29 -15.63 4.14
C TRP A 338 -13.33 -14.96 3.14
N MET A 339 -12.29 -14.28 3.65
CA MET A 339 -11.21 -13.74 2.84
C MET A 339 -10.45 -14.84 2.08
N LEU A 340 -10.19 -15.98 2.72
CA LEU A 340 -9.56 -17.13 2.07
C LEU A 340 -10.48 -17.79 1.04
N ARG A 341 -11.78 -17.97 1.32
CA ARG A 341 -12.78 -18.42 0.32
C ARG A 341 -12.75 -17.53 -0.92
N SER A 342 -12.72 -16.21 -0.73
CA SER A 342 -12.62 -15.24 -1.82
C SER A 342 -11.37 -15.47 -2.68
N ARG A 343 -10.20 -15.65 -2.07
CA ARG A 343 -8.95 -15.92 -2.80
C ARG A 343 -9.02 -17.21 -3.62
N ILE A 344 -9.64 -18.28 -3.10
CA ILE A 344 -9.80 -19.54 -3.84
C ILE A 344 -10.72 -19.36 -5.05
N GLN A 345 -11.86 -18.69 -4.87
CA GLN A 345 -12.81 -18.43 -5.96
C GLN A 345 -12.19 -17.56 -7.06
N ARG A 346 -11.39 -16.56 -6.68
CA ARG A 346 -10.59 -15.79 -7.63
C ARG A 346 -9.63 -16.68 -8.42
N ALA A 347 -8.93 -17.57 -7.72
CA ALA A 347 -7.94 -18.46 -8.32
C ALA A 347 -8.59 -19.45 -9.33
N THR A 348 -9.83 -19.86 -9.07
CA THR A 348 -10.63 -20.73 -9.94
C THR A 348 -11.47 -19.99 -11.01
N GLY A 349 -11.39 -18.66 -11.06
CA GLY A 349 -12.04 -17.84 -12.08
C GLY A 349 -13.48 -17.39 -11.75
N ASP A 350 -14.04 -17.75 -10.60
CA ASP A 350 -15.35 -17.26 -10.15
C ASP A 350 -15.21 -15.88 -9.47
N ILE A 351 -15.18 -14.85 -10.30
CA ILE A 351 -14.99 -13.45 -9.87
C ILE A 351 -16.17 -12.98 -8.98
N ALA A 352 -17.40 -13.35 -9.33
CA ALA A 352 -18.59 -12.89 -8.62
C ALA A 352 -18.64 -13.47 -7.20
N ALA A 353 -18.39 -14.78 -7.06
CA ALA A 353 -18.31 -15.41 -5.75
C ALA A 353 -17.15 -14.82 -4.94
N SER A 354 -15.98 -14.58 -5.57
CA SER A 354 -14.82 -13.97 -4.92
C SER A 354 -15.17 -12.64 -4.26
N ILE A 355 -15.84 -11.74 -4.98
CA ILE A 355 -16.25 -10.43 -4.45
C ILE A 355 -17.26 -10.61 -3.31
N SER A 356 -18.29 -11.45 -3.49
CA SER A 356 -19.30 -11.71 -2.47
C SER A 356 -18.71 -12.26 -1.16
N ASN A 357 -17.75 -13.20 -1.25
CA ASN A 357 -17.09 -13.77 -0.08
C ASN A 357 -16.18 -12.75 0.61
N TYR A 358 -15.54 -11.85 -0.15
CA TYR A 358 -14.75 -10.78 0.45
C TYR A 358 -15.65 -9.76 1.18
N GLN A 359 -16.81 -9.44 0.62
CA GLN A 359 -17.80 -8.59 1.29
C GLN A 359 -18.32 -9.22 2.59
N GLU A 360 -18.48 -10.55 2.63
CA GLU A 360 -18.81 -11.26 3.88
C GLU A 360 -17.69 -11.11 4.91
N ALA A 361 -16.43 -11.29 4.52
CA ALA A 361 -15.27 -11.08 5.39
C ALA A 361 -15.29 -9.67 6.02
N MET A 362 -15.60 -8.66 5.21
CA MET A 362 -15.76 -7.28 5.66
C MET A 362 -16.97 -7.07 6.57
N ARG A 363 -18.08 -7.76 6.35
CA ARG A 363 -19.27 -7.66 7.22
C ARG A 363 -18.98 -8.19 8.63
N ARG A 364 -18.16 -9.24 8.74
CA ARG A 364 -17.75 -9.83 10.03
C ARG A 364 -16.77 -8.98 10.81
N ALA A 365 -15.94 -8.18 10.13
CA ALA A 365 -14.93 -7.31 10.73
C ALA A 365 -14.96 -5.91 10.09
N SER A 366 -16.05 -5.19 10.32
CA SER A 366 -16.35 -3.93 9.63
C SER A 366 -15.42 -2.76 9.97
N ASP A 367 -14.65 -2.88 11.05
CA ASP A 367 -13.65 -1.92 11.54
C ASP A 367 -12.21 -2.30 11.16
N ASN A 368 -11.99 -3.43 10.49
CA ASN A 368 -10.66 -3.89 10.11
C ASN A 368 -10.15 -3.17 8.85
N GLY A 369 -9.25 -2.21 9.05
CA GLY A 369 -8.63 -1.43 7.97
C GLY A 369 -7.85 -2.28 6.95
N GLY A 370 -7.23 -3.39 7.39
CA GLY A 370 -6.48 -4.29 6.51
C GLY A 370 -7.38 -5.04 5.52
N LEU A 371 -8.54 -5.54 5.99
CA LEU A 371 -9.55 -6.14 5.11
C LEU A 371 -10.17 -5.09 4.18
N ALA A 372 -10.47 -3.90 4.69
CA ALA A 372 -11.00 -2.82 3.85
C ALA A 372 -10.03 -2.43 2.73
N ALA A 373 -8.73 -2.33 3.03
CA ALA A 373 -7.69 -2.07 2.03
C ALA A 373 -7.57 -3.24 1.05
N GLY A 374 -7.60 -4.48 1.55
CA GLY A 374 -7.53 -5.68 0.71
C GLY A 374 -8.72 -5.84 -0.25
N TYR A 375 -9.92 -5.36 0.12
CA TYR A 375 -11.06 -5.31 -0.79
C TYR A 375 -10.82 -4.34 -1.96
N ILE A 376 -10.23 -3.18 -1.69
CA ILE A 376 -9.87 -2.22 -2.74
C ILE A 376 -8.80 -2.80 -3.67
N TRP A 377 -7.79 -3.47 -3.13
CA TRP A 377 -6.80 -4.20 -3.94
C TRP A 377 -7.44 -5.31 -4.77
N LEU A 378 -8.42 -6.05 -4.23
CA LEU A 378 -9.18 -7.04 -4.99
C LEU A 378 -9.92 -6.38 -6.18
N LEU A 379 -10.61 -5.27 -5.96
CA LEU A 379 -11.31 -4.56 -7.03
C LEU A 379 -10.36 -3.97 -8.08
N LEU A 380 -9.19 -3.50 -7.66
CA LEU A 380 -8.10 -3.03 -8.52
C LEU A 380 -7.58 -4.17 -9.42
N ASP A 381 -7.23 -5.30 -8.81
CA ASP A 381 -6.72 -6.48 -9.53
C ASP A 381 -7.74 -7.05 -10.53
N LEU A 382 -9.03 -6.95 -10.21
CA LEU A 382 -10.14 -7.38 -11.07
C LEU A 382 -10.59 -6.30 -12.07
N ASP A 383 -10.00 -5.09 -12.00
CA ASP A 383 -10.33 -3.91 -12.82
C ASP A 383 -11.85 -3.58 -12.80
N ARG A 384 -12.49 -3.72 -11.62
CA ARG A 384 -13.94 -3.43 -11.41
C ARG A 384 -14.16 -1.95 -11.10
N ARG A 385 -13.94 -1.09 -12.10
CA ARG A 385 -13.95 0.39 -11.95
C ARG A 385 -15.26 0.96 -11.38
N THR A 386 -16.41 0.42 -11.76
CA THR A 386 -17.72 0.88 -11.27
C THR A 386 -17.88 0.63 -9.76
N GLU A 387 -17.67 -0.61 -9.33
CA GLU A 387 -17.73 -0.99 -7.91
C GLU A 387 -16.66 -0.26 -7.08
N LEU A 388 -15.49 -0.03 -7.67
CA LEU A 388 -14.41 0.73 -7.06
C LEU A 388 -14.84 2.18 -6.79
N ARG A 389 -15.45 2.85 -7.78
CA ARG A 389 -15.94 4.23 -7.64
C ARG A 389 -17.03 4.34 -6.57
N GLU A 390 -17.99 3.43 -6.58
CA GLU A 390 -19.04 3.35 -5.55
C GLU A 390 -18.45 3.14 -4.16
N THR A 391 -17.47 2.23 -4.03
CA THR A 391 -16.80 1.94 -2.76
C THR A 391 -16.06 3.18 -2.23
N LEU A 392 -15.27 3.86 -3.08
CA LEU A 392 -14.56 5.08 -2.69
C LEU A 392 -15.51 6.22 -2.30
N GLN A 393 -16.65 6.34 -2.98
CA GLN A 393 -17.66 7.34 -2.66
C GLN A 393 -18.33 7.05 -1.30
N ASN A 394 -18.70 5.79 -1.06
CA ASN A 394 -19.33 5.36 0.19
C ASN A 394 -18.38 5.41 1.41
N TRP A 395 -17.07 5.25 1.20
CA TRP A 395 -16.07 5.23 2.27
C TRP A 395 -15.30 6.55 2.40
N ARG A 396 -15.80 7.64 1.84
CA ARG A 396 -15.17 8.95 1.93
C ARG A 396 -14.93 9.37 3.39
N GLY A 397 -13.68 9.61 3.76
CA GLY A 397 -13.29 10.01 5.12
C GLY A 397 -12.97 8.86 6.06
N ARG A 398 -13.19 7.60 5.65
CA ARG A 398 -12.95 6.41 6.47
C ARG A 398 -11.45 6.17 6.71
N GLU A 399 -10.59 6.65 5.82
CA GLU A 399 -9.13 6.58 5.94
C GLU A 399 -8.60 7.20 7.24
N LYS A 400 -9.33 8.17 7.82
CA LYS A 400 -8.97 8.83 9.08
C LYS A 400 -9.00 7.87 10.27
N ASN A 401 -9.92 6.91 10.25
CA ASN A 401 -10.09 5.90 11.28
C ASN A 401 -9.41 4.56 10.90
N MET A 402 -9.08 4.38 9.62
CA MET A 402 -8.43 3.18 9.06
C MET A 402 -7.21 3.58 8.21
N PRO A 403 -6.04 3.83 8.83
CA PRO A 403 -4.85 4.32 8.13
C PRO A 403 -4.29 3.37 7.05
N GLU A 404 -4.68 2.10 7.08
CA GLU A 404 -4.33 1.10 6.05
C GLU A 404 -4.94 1.44 4.68
N LEU A 405 -6.02 2.22 4.66
CA LEU A 405 -6.72 2.58 3.42
C LEU A 405 -5.93 3.56 2.55
N TYR A 406 -5.00 4.35 3.10
CA TYR A 406 -4.35 5.44 2.36
C TYR A 406 -3.67 4.96 1.06
N ASP A 407 -2.92 3.86 1.11
CA ASP A 407 -2.21 3.37 -0.08
C ASP A 407 -3.20 2.82 -1.13
N SER A 408 -4.21 2.06 -0.68
CA SER A 408 -5.24 1.50 -1.55
C SER A 408 -6.12 2.58 -2.19
N PHE A 409 -6.48 3.64 -1.45
CA PHE A 409 -7.23 4.80 -1.97
C PHE A 409 -6.38 5.57 -2.98
N GLY A 410 -5.10 5.81 -2.67
CA GLY A 410 -4.16 6.47 -3.59
C GLY A 410 -4.05 5.72 -4.92
N ALA A 411 -3.86 4.40 -4.87
CA ALA A 411 -3.81 3.53 -6.05
C ALA A 411 -5.16 3.49 -6.81
N ALA A 412 -6.28 3.44 -6.09
CA ALA A 412 -7.61 3.43 -6.69
C ALA A 412 -7.94 4.73 -7.43
N PHE A 413 -7.69 5.89 -6.82
CA PHE A 413 -7.85 7.17 -7.50
C PHE A 413 -6.89 7.32 -8.68
N ALA A 414 -5.67 6.79 -8.58
CA ALA A 414 -4.74 6.75 -9.70
C ALA A 414 -5.29 5.94 -10.89
N LEU A 415 -5.79 4.73 -10.66
CA LEU A 415 -6.37 3.88 -11.71
C LEU A 415 -7.59 4.53 -12.38
N LEU A 416 -8.45 5.19 -11.58
CA LEU A 416 -9.63 5.89 -12.09
C LEU A 416 -9.28 7.18 -12.88
N GLY A 417 -8.00 7.56 -12.89
CA GLY A 417 -7.51 8.78 -13.52
C GLY A 417 -7.94 10.04 -12.77
N GLU A 418 -8.11 9.98 -11.45
CA GLU A 418 -8.39 11.12 -10.56
C GLU A 418 -7.10 11.53 -9.82
N HIS A 419 -6.08 11.95 -10.58
CA HIS A 419 -4.70 12.10 -10.08
C HIS A 419 -4.57 13.15 -8.97
N SER A 420 -5.31 14.26 -9.06
CA SER A 420 -5.33 15.30 -8.01
C SER A 420 -5.81 14.74 -6.66
N ARG A 421 -6.78 13.81 -6.68
CA ARG A 421 -7.24 13.15 -5.45
C ARG A 421 -6.22 12.13 -4.97
N ALA A 422 -5.67 11.31 -5.88
CA ALA A 422 -4.63 10.35 -5.57
C ALA A 422 -3.44 11.04 -4.86
N LEU A 423 -2.99 12.19 -5.37
CA LEU A 423 -1.85 12.95 -4.84
C LEU A 423 -1.99 13.27 -3.35
N ASN A 424 -3.20 13.57 -2.88
CA ASN A 424 -3.45 13.86 -1.47
C ASN A 424 -3.14 12.65 -0.57
N PHE A 425 -3.51 11.44 -1.01
CA PHE A 425 -3.22 10.20 -0.28
C PHE A 425 -1.73 9.87 -0.29
N PHE A 426 -1.06 10.04 -1.43
CA PHE A 426 0.38 9.85 -1.52
C PHE A 426 1.14 10.85 -0.63
N ARG A 427 0.79 12.14 -0.67
CA ARG A 427 1.43 13.17 0.18
C ARG A 427 1.28 12.87 1.67
N ALA A 428 0.14 12.35 2.11
CA ALA A 428 -0.08 11.96 3.50
C ALA A 428 0.87 10.82 3.96
N ARG A 429 1.25 9.92 3.05
CA ARG A 429 2.09 8.74 3.33
C ARG A 429 3.58 8.96 3.06
N TYR A 430 3.95 10.02 2.35
CA TYR A 430 5.32 10.28 1.90
C TYR A 430 6.39 10.11 2.99
N ARG A 431 6.18 10.66 4.19
CA ARG A 431 7.16 10.55 5.28
C ARG A 431 7.50 9.09 5.63
N LYS A 432 6.53 8.18 5.58
CA LYS A 432 6.71 6.77 5.91
C LYS A 432 7.26 5.96 4.72
N MET A 433 6.87 6.34 3.50
CA MET A 433 7.14 5.55 2.29
C MET A 433 8.33 6.05 1.45
N ARG A 434 8.98 7.17 1.81
CA ARG A 434 10.11 7.77 1.06
C ARG A 434 11.36 6.87 0.85
N ASN A 435 11.41 5.70 1.47
CA ASN A 435 12.48 4.71 1.32
C ASN A 435 12.03 3.45 0.55
N ASP A 436 10.79 3.45 0.05
CA ASP A 436 10.24 2.39 -0.78
C ASP A 436 10.30 2.82 -2.26
N PRO A 437 11.15 2.18 -3.08
CA PRO A 437 11.30 2.55 -4.49
C PRO A 437 10.04 2.29 -5.32
N VAL A 438 9.25 1.26 -5.02
CA VAL A 438 8.01 0.95 -5.76
C VAL A 438 7.00 2.06 -5.55
N TRP A 439 6.82 2.45 -4.28
CA TRP A 439 5.91 3.51 -3.90
C TRP A 439 6.35 4.87 -4.46
N LEU A 440 7.65 5.18 -4.43
CA LEU A 440 8.19 6.43 -5.00
C LEU A 440 8.00 6.52 -6.51
N ALA A 441 8.13 5.40 -7.25
CA ALA A 441 7.87 5.38 -8.68
C ALA A 441 6.41 5.77 -8.98
N ALA A 442 5.46 5.16 -8.27
CA ALA A 442 4.04 5.50 -8.40
C ALA A 442 3.75 6.95 -7.98
N TYR A 443 4.37 7.43 -6.88
CA TYR A 443 4.22 8.81 -6.44
C TYR A 443 4.72 9.82 -7.49
N ALA A 444 5.85 9.54 -8.12
CA ALA A 444 6.39 10.38 -9.18
C ALA A 444 5.48 10.42 -10.41
N ASP A 445 4.89 9.28 -10.79
CA ASP A 445 3.89 9.26 -11.87
C ASP A 445 2.71 10.17 -11.55
N ILE A 446 2.18 10.13 -10.31
CA ILE A 446 1.11 11.04 -9.89
C ILE A 446 1.55 12.51 -9.89
N LEU A 447 2.78 12.82 -9.47
CA LEU A 447 3.32 14.18 -9.52
C LEU A 447 3.39 14.72 -10.96
N GLU A 448 3.83 13.89 -11.91
CA GLU A 448 3.88 14.27 -13.32
C GLU A 448 2.47 14.52 -13.89
N GLN A 449 1.53 13.61 -13.61
CA GLN A 449 0.12 13.73 -14.04
C GLN A 449 -0.61 14.92 -13.41
N THR A 450 -0.09 15.48 -12.31
CA THR A 450 -0.63 16.66 -11.61
C THR A 450 0.22 17.93 -11.82
N GLY A 451 1.01 17.98 -12.89
CA GLY A 451 1.68 19.21 -13.31
C GLY A 451 2.92 19.57 -12.49
N SER A 452 3.54 18.60 -11.81
CA SER A 452 4.79 18.77 -11.06
C SER A 452 5.94 17.92 -11.63
N PRO A 453 6.31 18.06 -12.92
CA PRO A 453 7.29 17.19 -13.58
C PRO A 453 8.69 17.27 -12.96
N ASP A 454 9.11 18.45 -12.49
CA ASP A 454 10.41 18.63 -11.84
C ASP A 454 10.51 17.83 -10.53
N GLN A 455 9.45 17.82 -9.74
CA GLN A 455 9.38 17.02 -8.51
C GLN A 455 9.32 15.53 -8.83
N ALA A 456 8.53 15.14 -9.85
CA ALA A 456 8.47 13.77 -10.32
C ALA A 456 9.85 13.25 -10.72
N PHE A 457 10.63 14.04 -11.46
CA PHE A 457 11.98 13.68 -11.87
C PHE A 457 12.91 13.44 -10.68
N LEU A 458 12.88 14.32 -9.66
CA LEU A 458 13.69 14.14 -8.44
C LEU A 458 13.32 12.87 -7.67
N GLU A 459 12.02 12.57 -7.53
CA GLU A 459 11.58 11.37 -6.83
C GLU A 459 11.90 10.09 -7.63
N ARG A 460 11.87 10.14 -8.97
CA ARG A 460 12.33 9.05 -9.85
C ARG A 460 13.82 8.75 -9.67
N ILE A 461 14.67 9.78 -9.59
CA ILE A 461 16.11 9.61 -9.31
C ILE A 461 16.31 8.92 -7.96
N ARG A 462 15.64 9.40 -6.90
CA ARG A 462 15.72 8.77 -5.58
C ARG A 462 15.26 7.31 -5.60
N ALA A 463 14.14 7.02 -6.27
CA ALA A 463 13.65 5.65 -6.43
C ALA A 463 14.71 4.78 -7.13
N LEU A 464 15.33 5.27 -8.20
CA LEU A 464 16.35 4.56 -8.96
C LEU A 464 17.60 4.26 -8.11
N GLU A 465 18.05 5.22 -7.29
CA GLU A 465 19.16 5.03 -6.35
C GLU A 465 18.88 3.91 -5.34
N LEU A 466 17.66 3.89 -4.77
CA LEU A 466 17.22 2.85 -3.84
C LEU A 466 17.16 1.48 -4.50
N VAL A 467 16.63 1.38 -5.73
CA VAL A 467 16.59 0.13 -6.49
C VAL A 467 18.00 -0.39 -6.75
N ARG A 468 18.91 0.48 -7.21
CA ARG A 468 20.32 0.12 -7.45
C ARG A 468 21.02 -0.37 -6.19
N ALA A 469 20.79 0.28 -5.05
CA ALA A 469 21.35 -0.15 -3.77
C ALA A 469 20.85 -1.55 -3.37
N ARG A 470 19.54 -1.82 -3.50
CA ARG A 470 18.96 -3.14 -3.21
C ARG A 470 19.45 -4.23 -4.16
N MET A 471 19.56 -3.92 -5.46
CA MET A 471 20.09 -4.87 -6.45
C MET A 471 21.56 -5.25 -6.16
N LYS A 472 22.40 -4.31 -5.72
CA LYS A 472 23.79 -4.60 -5.32
C LYS A 472 23.89 -5.51 -4.10
N GLN A 473 22.90 -5.46 -3.20
CA GLN A 473 22.82 -6.32 -2.01
C GLN A 473 22.18 -7.70 -2.32
N GLY A 474 21.70 -7.92 -3.55
CA GLY A 474 20.74 -8.95 -3.92
C GLY A 474 21.19 -10.42 -3.90
N ALA A 475 22.33 -10.76 -3.29
CA ALA A 475 22.76 -12.15 -3.15
C ALA A 475 21.85 -12.96 -2.19
N THR A 476 21.05 -12.29 -1.37
CA THR A 476 20.17 -12.90 -0.34
C THR A 476 18.67 -12.70 -0.60
N LEU A 477 18.28 -12.08 -1.71
CA LEU A 477 16.87 -11.84 -2.04
C LEU A 477 16.21 -13.08 -2.64
N ALA A 478 14.93 -13.29 -2.33
CA ALA A 478 14.11 -14.28 -3.02
C ALA A 478 14.01 -13.96 -4.52
N GLU A 479 13.79 -14.99 -5.34
CA GLU A 479 13.76 -14.82 -6.80
C GLU A 479 12.68 -13.83 -7.27
N ASP A 480 11.53 -13.83 -6.59
CA ASP A 480 10.39 -12.96 -6.91
C ASP A 480 10.66 -11.49 -6.57
N ASP A 481 11.25 -11.21 -5.40
CA ASP A 481 11.68 -9.84 -5.02
C ASP A 481 12.69 -9.28 -6.04
N ARG A 482 13.59 -10.14 -6.52
CA ARG A 482 14.57 -9.76 -7.55
C ARG A 482 13.88 -9.42 -8.87
N LYS A 483 12.87 -10.18 -9.28
CA LYS A 483 12.07 -9.89 -10.49
C LYS A 483 11.30 -8.58 -10.35
N GLU A 484 10.68 -8.34 -9.20
CA GLU A 484 9.99 -7.08 -8.92
C GLU A 484 10.94 -5.88 -9.00
N LEU A 485 12.11 -5.95 -8.34
CA LEU A 485 13.12 -4.90 -8.43
C LEU A 485 13.57 -4.64 -9.88
N MET A 486 13.75 -5.69 -10.70
CA MET A 486 14.08 -5.53 -12.13
C MET A 486 12.98 -4.79 -12.90
N ARG A 487 11.70 -5.10 -12.63
CA ARG A 487 10.57 -4.42 -13.26
C ARG A 487 10.49 -2.94 -12.88
N VAL A 488 10.69 -2.63 -11.60
CA VAL A 488 10.71 -1.24 -11.11
C VAL A 488 11.88 -0.47 -11.71
N TYR A 489 13.07 -1.08 -11.77
CA TYR A 489 14.23 -0.50 -12.45
C TYR A 489 13.91 -0.15 -13.91
N ALA A 490 13.36 -1.11 -14.66
CA ALA A 490 13.03 -0.90 -16.07
C ALA A 490 12.01 0.24 -16.25
N ARG A 491 10.96 0.31 -15.40
CA ARG A 491 9.97 1.39 -15.44
C ARG A 491 10.60 2.77 -15.22
N LEU A 492 11.48 2.90 -14.22
CA LEU A 492 12.18 4.15 -13.93
C LEU A 492 13.19 4.51 -15.03
N ALA A 493 13.97 3.54 -15.50
CA ALA A 493 15.01 3.74 -16.49
C ALA A 493 14.44 4.17 -17.85
N MET A 494 13.22 3.74 -18.22
CA MET A 494 12.53 4.22 -19.43
C MET A 494 12.39 5.76 -19.49
N GLN A 495 12.26 6.42 -18.35
CA GLN A 495 12.03 7.86 -18.28
C GLN A 495 13.29 8.67 -17.93
N ILE A 496 14.27 8.07 -17.24
CA ILE A 496 15.46 8.78 -16.77
C ILE A 496 16.71 8.47 -17.62
N GLU A 497 16.88 7.21 -18.04
CA GLU A 497 18.11 6.73 -18.67
C GLU A 497 17.78 5.78 -19.85
N PRO A 498 17.09 6.25 -20.91
CA PRO A 498 16.86 5.44 -22.09
C PRO A 498 18.19 5.12 -22.81
N GLY A 499 18.33 3.90 -23.34
CA GLY A 499 19.51 3.48 -24.10
C GLY A 499 19.94 2.03 -23.82
N ASP A 500 21.18 1.70 -24.19
CA ASP A 500 21.71 0.33 -24.24
C ASP A 500 21.59 -0.45 -22.90
N VAL A 501 21.74 0.25 -21.77
CA VAL A 501 21.66 -0.37 -20.44
C VAL A 501 20.24 -0.89 -20.16
N LEU A 502 19.22 -0.10 -20.48
CA LEU A 502 17.82 -0.50 -20.36
C LEU A 502 17.52 -1.66 -21.33
N ASP A 503 18.00 -1.57 -22.58
CA ASP A 503 17.82 -2.60 -23.59
C ASP A 503 18.36 -3.97 -23.15
N GLU A 504 19.54 -4.02 -22.54
CA GLU A 504 20.08 -5.27 -21.99
C GLU A 504 19.21 -5.83 -20.86
N GLN A 505 18.68 -4.98 -19.98
CA GLN A 505 17.81 -5.43 -18.88
C GLN A 505 16.46 -5.92 -19.41
N MET A 506 15.86 -5.23 -20.39
CA MET A 506 14.64 -5.66 -21.03
C MET A 506 14.80 -7.01 -21.75
N LYS A 507 15.95 -7.24 -22.42
CA LYS A 507 16.28 -8.57 -22.98
C LYS A 507 16.34 -9.67 -21.90
N LYS A 508 16.83 -9.37 -20.69
CA LYS A 508 16.83 -10.33 -19.57
C LYS A 508 15.42 -10.60 -19.07
N ILE A 509 14.59 -9.57 -18.93
CA ILE A 509 13.18 -9.67 -18.53
C ILE A 509 12.38 -10.53 -19.54
N MET A 510 12.58 -10.31 -20.84
CA MET A 510 11.92 -11.06 -21.91
C MET A 510 12.32 -12.54 -21.99
N ARG A 511 13.49 -12.93 -21.46
CA ARG A 511 13.94 -14.33 -21.41
C ARG A 511 13.31 -15.12 -20.26
N GLY A 512 12.76 -14.44 -19.25
CA GLY A 512 12.13 -15.06 -18.09
C GLY A 512 10.73 -15.64 -18.38
N LYS A 513 10.10 -16.24 -17.36
CA LYS A 513 8.68 -16.61 -17.41
C LYS A 513 7.84 -15.34 -17.50
N GLN A 514 6.95 -15.29 -18.49
CA GLN A 514 6.09 -14.14 -18.73
C GLN A 514 4.84 -14.21 -17.85
N ASP A 515 4.73 -13.25 -16.92
CA ASP A 515 3.49 -12.92 -16.22
C ASP A 515 2.84 -11.68 -16.85
N ASP A 516 1.59 -11.37 -16.47
CA ASP A 516 0.83 -10.28 -17.09
C ASP A 516 1.52 -8.93 -16.93
N ILE A 517 2.09 -8.66 -15.75
CA ILE A 517 2.85 -7.44 -15.47
C ILE A 517 4.07 -7.32 -16.40
N THR A 518 4.79 -8.41 -16.63
CA THR A 518 5.96 -8.38 -17.52
C THR A 518 5.57 -8.17 -18.97
N ARG A 519 4.48 -8.82 -19.41
CA ARG A 519 3.96 -8.64 -20.77
C ARG A 519 3.60 -7.19 -21.05
N GLU A 520 2.91 -6.54 -20.11
CA GLU A 520 2.54 -5.13 -20.24
C GLU A 520 3.76 -4.22 -20.17
N LEU A 521 4.72 -4.49 -19.29
CA LEU A 521 5.96 -3.71 -19.20
C LEU A 521 6.75 -3.72 -20.52
N VAL A 522 6.88 -4.89 -21.17
CA VAL A 522 7.55 -5.00 -22.47
C VAL A 522 6.78 -4.26 -23.56
N SER A 523 5.44 -4.29 -23.52
CA SER A 523 4.58 -3.55 -24.45
C SER A 523 4.76 -2.04 -24.28
N ALA A 524 4.76 -1.56 -23.04
CA ALA A 524 5.01 -0.15 -22.70
C ALA A 524 6.37 0.29 -23.19
N TRP A 525 7.42 -0.48 -22.91
CA TRP A 525 8.77 -0.19 -23.37
C TRP A 525 8.87 -0.10 -24.90
N ALA A 526 8.29 -1.06 -25.63
CA ALA A 526 8.33 -1.06 -27.09
C ALA A 526 7.60 0.16 -27.68
N LEU A 527 6.43 0.53 -27.13
CA LEU A 527 5.65 1.68 -27.59
C LEU A 527 6.33 3.02 -27.23
N THR A 528 6.82 3.18 -26.00
CA THR A 528 7.49 4.41 -25.55
C THR A 528 8.83 4.64 -26.25
N THR A 529 9.49 3.59 -26.74
CA THR A 529 10.74 3.69 -27.51
C THR A 529 10.52 3.68 -29.03
N GLU A 530 9.27 3.84 -29.49
CA GLU A 530 8.88 3.90 -30.91
C GLU A 530 9.34 2.67 -31.73
N ARG A 531 9.30 1.48 -31.11
CA ARG A 531 9.66 0.19 -31.73
C ARG A 531 8.41 -0.55 -32.18
N SER A 532 7.72 0.01 -33.17
CA SER A 532 6.43 -0.47 -33.71
C SER A 532 6.44 -1.96 -34.03
N ASP A 533 7.47 -2.43 -34.74
CA ASP A 533 7.58 -3.84 -35.16
C ASP A 533 7.71 -4.78 -33.96
N LEU A 534 8.48 -4.39 -32.95
CA LEU A 534 8.62 -5.15 -31.72
C LEU A 534 7.31 -5.19 -30.95
N ALA A 535 6.62 -4.04 -30.82
CA ALA A 535 5.35 -3.95 -30.13
C ALA A 535 4.29 -4.85 -30.80
N ARG A 536 4.21 -4.84 -32.14
CA ARG A 536 3.30 -5.69 -32.92
C ARG A 536 3.60 -7.17 -32.75
N LEU A 537 4.86 -7.58 -32.91
CA LEU A 537 5.27 -8.98 -32.78
C LEU A 537 5.07 -9.50 -31.35
N TRP A 538 5.41 -8.69 -30.35
CA TRP A 538 5.17 -9.01 -28.94
C TRP A 538 3.68 -9.18 -28.68
N TYR A 539 2.85 -8.27 -29.18
CA TYR A 539 1.41 -8.32 -28.98
C TYR A 539 0.79 -9.59 -29.57
N LEU A 540 1.16 -9.95 -30.80
CA LEU A 540 0.71 -11.16 -31.46
C LEU A 540 1.17 -12.44 -30.72
N ARG A 541 2.39 -12.44 -30.19
CA ARG A 541 2.93 -13.60 -29.49
C ARG A 541 2.30 -13.83 -28.12
N GLU A 542 2.16 -12.77 -27.33
CA GLU A 542 1.83 -12.89 -25.91
C GLU A 542 0.34 -12.67 -25.60
N TYR A 543 -0.40 -11.93 -26.43
CA TYR A 543 -1.82 -11.63 -26.18
C TYR A 543 -2.81 -12.34 -27.11
N ALA A 544 -2.36 -13.00 -28.19
CA ALA A 544 -3.28 -13.58 -29.18
C ALA A 544 -4.22 -14.65 -28.59
N SER A 545 -3.72 -15.46 -27.65
CA SER A 545 -4.46 -16.54 -26.98
C SER A 545 -5.15 -16.12 -25.67
N MET A 546 -4.99 -14.86 -25.25
CA MET A 546 -5.59 -14.39 -24.00
C MET A 546 -7.07 -14.07 -24.17
N ALA A 547 -7.86 -14.44 -23.16
CA ALA A 547 -9.28 -14.13 -23.09
C ALA A 547 -9.55 -12.62 -22.95
N ARG A 548 -8.65 -11.87 -22.30
CA ARG A 548 -8.70 -10.41 -22.16
C ARG A 548 -7.36 -9.82 -22.57
N ARG A 549 -7.38 -8.88 -23.51
CA ARG A 549 -6.18 -8.20 -24.02
C ARG A 549 -6.09 -6.78 -23.42
N PRO A 550 -4.89 -6.22 -23.21
CA PRO A 550 -4.76 -4.86 -22.70
C PRO A 550 -5.25 -3.85 -23.77
N GLY A 551 -6.41 -3.25 -23.55
CA GLY A 551 -7.04 -2.34 -24.53
C GLY A 551 -6.18 -1.12 -24.87
N TRP A 552 -5.37 -0.64 -23.90
CA TRP A 552 -4.47 0.50 -24.11
C TRP A 552 -3.34 0.18 -25.11
N VAL A 553 -2.78 -1.04 -25.07
CA VAL A 553 -1.75 -1.48 -26.03
C VAL A 553 -2.34 -1.56 -27.43
N GLU A 554 -3.56 -2.09 -27.53
CA GLU A 554 -4.25 -2.24 -28.80
C GLU A 554 -4.62 -0.88 -29.41
N LEU A 555 -5.06 0.08 -28.58
CA LEU A 555 -5.34 1.44 -29.02
C LEU A 555 -4.07 2.14 -29.51
N ALA A 556 -2.95 2.03 -28.77
CA ALA A 556 -1.68 2.62 -29.17
C ALA A 556 -1.19 2.08 -30.53
N LEU A 557 -1.24 0.76 -30.73
CA LEU A 557 -0.91 0.13 -32.01
C LEU A 557 -1.86 0.57 -33.13
N ALA A 558 -3.17 0.64 -32.87
CA ALA A 558 -4.15 1.10 -33.86
C ALA A 558 -3.94 2.56 -34.26
N MET A 559 -3.54 3.42 -33.31
CA MET A 559 -3.17 4.80 -33.58
C MET A 559 -1.90 4.90 -34.42
N GLU A 560 -0.87 4.11 -34.11
CA GLU A 560 0.38 4.06 -34.87
C GLU A 560 0.16 3.57 -36.32
N GLU A 561 -0.70 2.58 -36.51
CA GLU A 561 -1.10 2.03 -37.81
C GLU A 561 -2.08 2.93 -38.57
N ASN A 562 -2.62 3.96 -37.92
CA ASN A 562 -3.69 4.82 -38.41
C ASN A 562 -4.94 4.02 -38.85
N ASP A 563 -5.24 2.92 -38.14
CA ASP A 563 -6.41 2.06 -38.38
C ASP A 563 -7.65 2.65 -37.70
N HIS A 564 -8.36 3.50 -38.44
CA HIS A 564 -9.54 4.23 -37.94
C HIS A 564 -10.67 3.32 -37.49
N ASP A 565 -10.87 2.18 -38.17
CA ASP A 565 -11.92 1.22 -37.84
C ASP A 565 -11.63 0.49 -36.53
N ARG A 566 -10.36 0.15 -36.28
CA ARG A 566 -9.93 -0.45 -35.02
C ARG A 566 -9.99 0.54 -33.86
N ILE A 567 -9.55 1.79 -34.07
CA ILE A 567 -9.69 2.86 -33.07
C ILE A 567 -11.16 3.05 -32.69
N ALA A 568 -12.06 3.18 -33.68
CA ALA A 568 -13.48 3.39 -33.43
C ALA A 568 -14.13 2.23 -32.65
N ARG A 569 -13.78 0.98 -33.00
CA ARG A 569 -14.28 -0.22 -32.29
C ARG A 569 -13.81 -0.25 -30.83
N LEU A 570 -12.52 -0.05 -30.58
CA LEU A 570 -11.96 -0.07 -29.22
C LEU A 570 -12.61 0.98 -28.32
N ILE A 571 -12.75 2.22 -28.83
CA ILE A 571 -13.37 3.30 -28.08
C ILE A 571 -14.85 3.02 -27.81
N SER A 572 -15.57 2.34 -28.71
CA SER A 572 -16.97 1.99 -28.50
C SER A 572 -17.19 0.87 -27.47
N GLN A 573 -16.26 -0.09 -27.36
CA GLN A 573 -16.38 -1.26 -26.50
C GLN A 573 -15.82 -0.99 -25.09
N ASP A 574 -14.66 -0.35 -25.01
CA ASP A 574 -13.85 -0.31 -23.78
C ASP A 574 -13.48 1.12 -23.35
N ARG A 575 -14.29 2.13 -23.71
CA ARG A 575 -14.00 3.57 -23.44
C ARG A 575 -13.50 3.85 -22.02
N GLU A 576 -14.09 3.20 -21.02
CA GLU A 576 -13.75 3.43 -19.61
C GLU A 576 -12.43 2.78 -19.19
N LEU A 577 -11.96 1.77 -19.93
CA LEU A 577 -10.72 1.04 -19.65
C LEU A 577 -9.50 1.68 -20.33
N LEU A 578 -9.73 2.46 -21.38
CA LEU A 578 -8.70 3.12 -22.16
C LEU A 578 -8.15 4.37 -21.47
N PRO A 579 -6.85 4.71 -21.67
CA PRO A 579 -6.29 5.98 -21.22
C PRO A 579 -7.07 7.13 -21.86
N TYR A 580 -7.51 8.09 -21.05
CA TYR A 580 -8.41 9.14 -21.52
C TYR A 580 -7.74 10.09 -22.54
N ARG A 581 -6.45 10.40 -22.39
CA ARG A 581 -5.71 11.23 -23.37
C ARG A 581 -5.60 10.56 -24.73
N ASP A 582 -5.29 9.26 -24.75
CA ASP A 582 -5.24 8.46 -25.97
C ASP A 582 -6.62 8.28 -26.59
N THR A 583 -7.67 8.19 -25.76
CA THR A 583 -9.06 8.13 -26.22
C THR A 583 -9.48 9.45 -26.87
N ILE A 584 -9.08 10.60 -26.31
CA ILE A 584 -9.33 11.93 -26.91
C ILE A 584 -8.65 12.01 -28.27
N GLU A 585 -7.35 11.67 -28.35
CA GLU A 585 -6.60 11.64 -29.61
C GLU A 585 -7.22 10.66 -30.63
N GLY A 586 -7.60 9.46 -30.19
CA GLY A 586 -8.27 8.47 -31.03
C GLY A 586 -9.61 8.98 -31.57
N LEU A 587 -10.43 9.65 -30.75
CA LEU A 587 -11.68 10.28 -31.17
C LEU A 587 -11.45 11.38 -32.23
N LEU A 588 -10.38 12.15 -32.10
CA LEU A 588 -10.00 13.15 -33.11
C LEU A 588 -9.60 12.48 -34.43
N ARG A 589 -8.81 11.39 -34.39
CA ARG A 589 -8.38 10.65 -35.60
C ARG A 589 -9.53 10.02 -36.37
N VAL A 590 -10.55 9.50 -35.68
CA VAL A 590 -11.74 8.93 -36.32
C VAL A 590 -12.82 9.98 -36.65
N GLY A 591 -12.53 11.27 -36.47
CA GLY A 591 -13.43 12.37 -36.82
C GLY A 591 -14.62 12.56 -35.88
N ARG A 592 -14.62 11.93 -34.70
CA ARG A 592 -15.64 12.07 -33.64
C ARG A 592 -15.30 13.23 -32.70
N THR A 593 -15.10 14.42 -33.28
CA THR A 593 -14.68 15.62 -32.54
C THR A 593 -15.61 16.00 -31.38
N PRO A 594 -16.96 15.95 -31.49
CA PRO A 594 -17.84 16.28 -30.36
C PRO A 594 -17.66 15.36 -29.15
N ASP A 595 -17.40 14.07 -29.40
CA ASP A 595 -17.12 13.11 -28.33
C ASP A 595 -15.75 13.37 -27.68
N ALA A 596 -14.76 13.77 -28.48
CA ALA A 596 -13.42 14.13 -28.00
C ALA A 596 -13.50 15.35 -27.09
N GLU A 597 -14.28 16.36 -27.48
CA GLU A 597 -14.51 17.59 -26.74
C GLU A 597 -15.21 17.34 -25.41
N THR A 598 -16.31 16.58 -25.43
CA THR A 598 -17.03 16.20 -24.21
C THR A 598 -16.11 15.46 -23.24
N LEU A 599 -15.35 14.48 -23.74
CA LEU A 599 -14.42 13.71 -22.91
C LEU A 599 -13.29 14.58 -22.35
N ALA A 600 -12.71 15.45 -23.18
CA ALA A 600 -11.62 16.33 -22.77
C ALA A 600 -12.09 17.31 -21.70
N PHE A 601 -13.29 17.85 -21.83
CA PHE A 601 -13.90 18.73 -20.82
C PHE A 601 -14.16 18.00 -19.49
N ASP A 602 -14.85 16.86 -19.53
CA ASP A 602 -15.16 16.07 -18.33
C ASP A 602 -13.89 15.68 -17.58
N ARG A 603 -12.86 15.26 -18.32
CA ARG A 603 -11.57 14.85 -17.74
C ARG A 603 -10.77 16.02 -17.21
N LEU A 604 -10.84 17.20 -17.84
CA LEU A 604 -10.16 18.40 -17.36
C LEU A 604 -10.78 18.91 -16.05
N GLN A 605 -12.11 18.78 -15.88
CA GLN A 605 -12.75 19.11 -14.60
C GLN A 605 -12.26 18.21 -13.46
N ALA A 606 -12.03 16.92 -13.74
CA ALA A 606 -11.53 15.96 -12.76
C ALA A 606 -10.00 16.06 -12.53
N ASN A 607 -9.25 16.42 -13.57
CA ASN A 607 -7.78 16.49 -13.58
C ASN A 607 -7.32 17.88 -13.97
N ASP A 608 -7.72 18.84 -13.15
CA ASP A 608 -7.51 20.24 -13.42
C ASP A 608 -5.99 20.58 -13.40
N GLN A 609 -5.14 19.86 -12.68
CA GLN A 609 -3.69 20.12 -12.69
C GLN A 609 -2.92 19.42 -13.83
N ASP A 610 -3.61 18.70 -14.70
CA ASP A 610 -3.00 18.00 -15.82
C ASP A 610 -2.66 18.97 -16.97
N TYR A 611 -1.37 19.31 -17.10
CA TYR A 611 -0.91 20.25 -18.12
C TYR A 611 -0.97 19.69 -19.56
N LEU A 612 -0.81 18.37 -19.75
CA LEU A 612 -0.88 17.74 -21.07
C LEU A 612 -2.32 17.67 -21.55
N LEU A 613 -3.26 17.38 -20.63
CA LEU A 613 -4.68 17.47 -20.93
C LEU A 613 -5.11 18.92 -21.17
N ASP A 614 -4.62 19.90 -20.40
CA ASP A 614 -4.89 21.31 -20.65
C ASP A 614 -4.41 21.73 -22.06
N GLN A 615 -3.25 21.24 -22.50
CA GLN A 615 -2.74 21.46 -23.85
C GLN A 615 -3.65 20.80 -24.91
N GLN A 616 -4.00 19.53 -24.74
CA GLN A 616 -4.92 18.83 -25.65
C GLN A 616 -6.28 19.54 -25.76
N VAL A 617 -6.84 19.99 -24.63
CA VAL A 617 -8.07 20.78 -24.60
C VAL A 617 -7.87 22.07 -25.38
N ARG A 618 -6.81 22.85 -25.14
CA ARG A 618 -6.57 24.08 -25.92
C ARG A 618 -6.52 23.79 -27.42
N ASP A 619 -5.85 22.74 -27.84
CA ASP A 619 -5.73 22.39 -29.26
C ASP A 619 -7.08 22.01 -29.88
N VAL A 620 -7.87 21.20 -29.17
CA VAL A 620 -9.22 20.78 -29.59
C VAL A 620 -10.18 21.98 -29.65
N PHE A 621 -10.22 22.79 -28.59
CA PHE A 621 -11.19 23.88 -28.45
C PHE A 621 -10.83 25.11 -29.29
N ASN A 622 -9.54 25.38 -29.54
CA ASN A 622 -9.12 26.43 -30.48
C ASN A 622 -9.49 26.10 -31.93
N ALA A 623 -9.62 24.81 -32.26
CA ALA A 623 -10.03 24.35 -33.58
C ALA A 623 -11.56 24.39 -33.80
N ARG A 624 -12.34 24.82 -32.79
CA ARG A 624 -13.82 24.82 -32.84
C ARG A 624 -14.38 25.76 -33.90
N PRO A 625 -15.20 25.26 -34.82
CA PRO A 625 -15.88 26.09 -35.82
C PRO A 625 -17.13 26.80 -35.29
N GLY A 626 -17.72 26.34 -34.17
CA GLY A 626 -18.95 26.86 -33.57
C GLY A 626 -18.74 27.81 -32.39
N TRP A 627 -19.25 29.05 -32.50
CA TRP A 627 -19.24 30.02 -31.40
C TRP A 627 -20.24 31.16 -31.60
N LEU A 628 -20.73 31.70 -30.50
CA LEU A 628 -21.54 32.91 -30.40
C LEU A 628 -20.76 33.94 -29.58
N SER A 629 -20.63 35.17 -30.07
CA SER A 629 -20.01 36.25 -29.31
C SER A 629 -20.87 37.50 -29.27
N TYR A 630 -20.88 38.14 -28.11
CA TYR A 630 -21.44 39.46 -27.89
C TYR A 630 -20.33 40.41 -27.46
N GLY A 631 -20.18 41.52 -28.17
CA GLY A 631 -19.22 42.59 -27.89
C GLY A 631 -19.93 43.89 -27.57
N LEU A 632 -19.40 44.61 -26.58
CA LEU A 632 -19.79 45.94 -26.18
C LEU A 632 -18.53 46.82 -26.17
N SER A 633 -18.52 47.92 -26.92
CA SER A 633 -17.42 48.89 -26.91
C SER A 633 -17.96 50.27 -26.59
N LEU A 634 -17.37 50.92 -25.59
CA LEU A 634 -17.60 52.32 -25.23
C LEU A 634 -16.37 53.12 -25.61
N MET A 635 -16.49 54.05 -26.55
CA MET A 635 -15.37 54.81 -27.09
C MET A 635 -15.64 56.31 -27.06
N ASP A 636 -14.72 57.09 -26.51
CA ASP A 636 -14.64 58.55 -26.71
C ASP A 636 -13.52 58.83 -27.71
N GLN A 637 -13.87 59.44 -28.84
CA GLN A 637 -12.93 59.85 -29.88
C GLN A 637 -13.16 61.32 -30.22
N GLY A 638 -12.20 62.18 -29.87
CA GLY A 638 -12.26 63.60 -30.22
C GLY A 638 -13.48 64.34 -29.65
N GLY A 639 -14.07 63.88 -28.54
CA GLY A 639 -15.27 64.48 -27.95
C GLY A 639 -16.60 63.97 -28.52
N VAL A 640 -16.57 62.86 -29.25
CA VAL A 640 -17.76 62.12 -29.72
C VAL A 640 -17.74 60.72 -29.12
N GLY A 641 -18.85 60.36 -28.48
CA GLY A 641 -19.04 59.07 -27.83
C GLY A 641 -19.70 58.05 -28.77
N PHE A 642 -19.15 56.84 -28.81
CA PHE A 642 -19.68 55.69 -29.53
C PHE A 642 -19.98 54.55 -28.54
N LEU A 643 -21.18 53.99 -28.63
CA LEU A 643 -21.55 52.75 -27.97
C LEU A 643 -21.82 51.70 -29.04
N GLU A 644 -20.87 50.79 -29.24
CA GLU A 644 -20.94 49.74 -30.23
C GLU A 644 -21.38 48.43 -29.57
N GLN A 645 -22.40 47.81 -30.16
CA GLN A 645 -22.91 46.50 -29.77
C GLN A 645 -22.79 45.58 -30.98
N GLN A 646 -22.17 44.42 -30.82
CA GLN A 646 -21.96 43.48 -31.92
C GLN A 646 -22.31 42.06 -31.48
N ILE A 647 -23.15 41.39 -32.24
CA ILE A 647 -23.42 39.96 -32.12
C ILE A 647 -22.81 39.27 -33.34
N SER A 648 -22.00 38.25 -33.10
CA SER A 648 -21.39 37.43 -34.15
C SER A 648 -21.61 35.96 -33.86
N LEU A 649 -22.04 35.21 -34.86
CA LEU A 649 -22.30 33.78 -34.82
C LEU A 649 -21.47 33.09 -35.90
N SER A 650 -20.77 32.01 -35.52
CA SER A 650 -20.15 31.06 -36.43
C SER A 650 -20.83 29.71 -36.21
N TYR A 651 -21.48 29.18 -37.24
CA TYR A 651 -22.19 27.91 -37.18
C TYR A 651 -21.53 26.91 -38.14
N PRO A 652 -20.96 25.80 -37.66
CA PRO A 652 -20.33 24.80 -38.52
C PRO A 652 -21.35 24.10 -39.39
N LEU A 653 -21.07 24.02 -40.68
CA LEU A 653 -21.84 23.22 -41.64
C LEU A 653 -21.14 21.89 -41.93
N THR A 654 -19.80 21.90 -41.95
CA THR A 654 -18.93 20.72 -42.08
C THR A 654 -17.65 20.93 -41.27
N GLN A 655 -16.74 19.94 -41.24
CA GLN A 655 -15.41 20.08 -40.61
C GLN A 655 -14.52 21.19 -41.21
N ARG A 656 -14.87 21.73 -42.39
CA ARG A 656 -14.10 22.75 -43.11
C ARG A 656 -14.92 24.01 -43.42
N LEU A 657 -16.25 23.95 -43.48
CA LEU A 657 -17.12 25.06 -43.85
C LEU A 657 -17.98 25.51 -42.67
N ALA A 658 -18.03 26.81 -42.41
CA ALA A 658 -18.90 27.43 -41.41
C ALA A 658 -19.67 28.62 -41.99
N LEU A 659 -20.94 28.74 -41.60
CA LEU A 659 -21.75 29.94 -41.81
C LEU A 659 -21.36 31.00 -40.77
N LYS A 660 -21.15 32.24 -41.21
CA LYS A 660 -20.90 33.38 -40.32
C LYS A 660 -21.99 34.42 -40.49
N VAL A 661 -22.53 34.88 -39.37
CA VAL A 661 -23.52 35.96 -39.31
C VAL A 661 -23.06 36.97 -38.29
N GLU A 662 -23.15 38.24 -38.64
CA GLU A 662 -22.81 39.34 -37.74
C GLU A 662 -23.82 40.46 -37.88
N ALA A 663 -24.21 41.03 -36.75
CA ALA A 663 -25.07 42.20 -36.68
C ALA A 663 -24.54 43.17 -35.63
N GLY A 664 -24.56 44.46 -35.95
CA GLY A 664 -24.03 45.51 -35.10
C GLY A 664 -24.93 46.73 -35.03
N ASN A 665 -24.87 47.43 -33.90
CA ASN A 665 -25.50 48.73 -33.68
C ASN A 665 -24.53 49.66 -32.96
N THR A 666 -24.30 50.83 -33.54
CA THR A 666 -23.41 51.86 -33.00
C THR A 666 -24.24 53.09 -32.66
N GLU A 667 -24.48 53.35 -31.37
CA GLU A 667 -25.08 54.61 -30.93
C GLU A 667 -24.03 55.72 -30.90
N ILE A 668 -24.41 56.92 -31.36
CA ILE A 668 -23.52 58.07 -31.47
C ILE A 668 -24.05 59.18 -30.57
N ARG A 669 -23.18 59.78 -29.75
CA ARG A 669 -23.53 60.87 -28.83
C ARG A 669 -22.49 61.98 -28.83
N HIS A 670 -22.97 63.21 -28.71
CA HIS A 670 -22.09 64.34 -28.42
C HIS A 670 -21.60 64.29 -26.97
N LEU A 671 -20.28 64.39 -26.78
CA LEU A 671 -19.67 64.64 -25.47
C LEU A 671 -19.20 66.10 -25.36
N LYS A 672 -18.85 66.74 -26.49
CA LYS A 672 -18.59 68.18 -26.60
C LYS A 672 -19.42 68.81 -27.73
N ASN A 673 -19.95 70.01 -27.48
CA ASN A 673 -20.80 70.74 -28.43
C ASN A 673 -19.97 71.44 -29.52
N GLY A 674 -20.52 71.57 -30.72
CA GLY A 674 -19.91 72.30 -31.84
C GLY A 674 -18.95 71.49 -32.72
N LEU A 675 -18.80 70.18 -32.48
CA LEU A 675 -17.90 69.29 -33.24
C LEU A 675 -18.54 68.63 -34.46
N LEU A 676 -19.85 68.38 -34.44
CA LEU A 676 -20.62 67.80 -35.55
C LEU A 676 -21.86 68.65 -35.80
N GLY A 677 -22.32 68.65 -37.05
CA GLY A 677 -23.65 69.14 -37.43
C GLY A 677 -24.74 68.11 -37.13
N PHE A 678 -25.60 67.81 -38.10
CA PHE A 678 -26.58 66.72 -38.01
C PHE A 678 -25.93 65.36 -38.32
N TYR A 679 -26.12 64.40 -37.42
CA TYR A 679 -25.67 63.02 -37.51
C TYR A 679 -26.80 62.05 -37.10
N PRO A 680 -26.81 60.79 -37.60
CA PRO A 680 -27.76 59.79 -37.14
C PRO A 680 -27.47 59.40 -35.67
N SER A 681 -28.50 59.21 -34.85
CA SER A 681 -28.33 58.78 -33.45
C SER A 681 -27.77 57.36 -33.32
N SER A 682 -27.90 56.54 -34.37
CA SER A 682 -27.34 55.20 -34.44
C SER A 682 -27.05 54.79 -35.88
N SER A 683 -26.00 53.99 -36.10
CA SER A 683 -25.79 53.22 -37.33
C SER A 683 -25.92 51.72 -37.06
N LYS A 684 -26.38 50.97 -38.05
CA LYS A 684 -26.62 49.51 -37.95
C LYS A 684 -25.94 48.80 -39.10
N ASN A 685 -25.42 47.62 -38.83
CA ASN A 685 -24.86 46.75 -39.86
C ASN A 685 -25.33 45.31 -39.68
N ALA A 686 -25.43 44.58 -40.79
CA ALA A 686 -25.71 43.15 -40.76
C ALA A 686 -25.04 42.49 -41.97
N ARG A 687 -24.23 41.44 -41.74
CA ARG A 687 -23.56 40.66 -42.78
C ARG A 687 -23.72 39.17 -42.53
N ALA A 688 -23.75 38.43 -43.64
CA ALA A 688 -23.72 36.98 -43.64
C ALA A 688 -22.70 36.49 -44.66
N GLY A 689 -22.06 35.37 -44.38
CA GLY A 689 -20.99 34.84 -45.20
C GLY A 689 -20.59 33.44 -44.83
N PHE A 690 -19.56 32.94 -45.49
CA PHE A 690 -19.00 31.63 -45.23
C PHE A 690 -17.53 31.74 -44.92
N SER A 691 -17.06 30.80 -44.10
CA SER A 691 -15.66 30.60 -43.84
C SER A 691 -15.25 29.17 -44.17
N LEU A 692 -14.17 29.02 -44.93
CA LEU A 692 -13.63 27.77 -45.42
C LEU A 692 -12.21 27.58 -44.88
N ARG A 693 -11.99 26.49 -44.14
CA ARG A 693 -10.67 26.04 -43.69
C ARG A 693 -10.08 25.08 -44.72
N HIS A 694 -8.85 25.35 -45.15
CA HIS A 694 -8.05 24.49 -46.03
C HIS A 694 -6.72 24.16 -45.37
N GLU A 695 -5.92 23.26 -45.97
CA GLU A 695 -4.68 22.74 -45.36
C GLU A 695 -3.65 23.83 -45.03
N GLN A 696 -3.70 24.93 -45.77
CA GLN A 696 -2.75 26.03 -45.68
C GLN A 696 -3.33 27.30 -45.05
N GLY A 697 -4.55 27.29 -44.50
CA GLY A 697 -5.14 28.50 -43.89
C GLY A 697 -6.67 28.54 -43.88
N MET A 698 -7.22 29.76 -43.78
CA MET A 698 -8.66 30.02 -43.82
C MET A 698 -9.00 31.09 -44.86
N ALA A 699 -10.12 30.92 -45.54
CA ALA A 699 -10.73 31.94 -46.38
C ALA A 699 -12.13 32.29 -45.83
N GLU A 700 -12.52 33.55 -45.96
CA GLU A 700 -13.84 34.04 -45.57
C GLU A 700 -14.36 35.04 -46.59
N ALA A 701 -15.63 34.89 -46.95
CA ALA A 701 -16.35 35.82 -47.82
C ALA A 701 -17.71 36.15 -47.20
N SER A 702 -18.04 37.44 -47.11
CA SER A 702 -19.31 37.92 -46.57
C SER A 702 -19.87 39.09 -47.37
N ILE A 703 -21.19 39.22 -47.34
CA ILE A 703 -21.94 40.34 -47.89
C ILE A 703 -22.91 40.85 -46.83
N GLY A 704 -23.23 42.13 -46.87
CA GLY A 704 -24.16 42.70 -45.91
C GLY A 704 -24.61 44.11 -46.26
N LEU A 705 -25.36 44.68 -45.33
CA LEU A 705 -25.93 46.01 -45.43
C LEU A 705 -25.48 46.85 -44.24
N TYR A 706 -25.21 48.12 -44.51
CA TYR A 706 -24.95 49.15 -43.52
C TYR A 706 -26.03 50.23 -43.66
N ASP A 707 -26.60 50.67 -42.54
CA ASP A 707 -27.63 51.70 -42.46
C ASP A 707 -27.21 52.75 -41.42
N GLY A 708 -26.78 53.93 -41.90
CA GLY A 708 -26.35 55.04 -41.06
C GLY A 708 -26.93 56.37 -41.55
N LEU A 709 -26.09 57.21 -42.15
CA LEU A 709 -26.50 58.43 -42.85
C LEU A 709 -27.24 58.10 -44.16
N SER A 710 -26.79 57.05 -44.84
CA SER A 710 -27.43 56.41 -46.00
C SER A 710 -27.23 54.89 -45.92
N ARG A 711 -28.07 54.14 -46.65
CA ARG A 711 -27.94 52.69 -46.78
C ARG A 711 -26.90 52.32 -47.84
N SER A 712 -26.00 51.42 -47.51
CA SER A 712 -24.97 50.93 -48.43
C SER A 712 -24.78 49.42 -48.32
N VAL A 713 -24.30 48.82 -49.41
CA VAL A 713 -23.92 47.40 -49.45
C VAL A 713 -22.44 47.29 -49.08
N MET A 714 -22.14 46.34 -48.20
CA MET A 714 -20.78 45.94 -47.84
C MET A 714 -20.48 44.53 -48.35
N ALA A 715 -19.24 44.31 -48.77
CA ALA A 715 -18.71 43.00 -49.10
C ALA A 715 -17.29 42.88 -48.57
N THR A 716 -16.92 41.71 -48.06
CA THR A 716 -15.57 41.43 -47.56
C THR A 716 -15.14 40.05 -47.99
N MET A 717 -13.94 39.96 -48.56
CA MET A 717 -13.23 38.70 -48.79
C MET A 717 -11.88 38.79 -48.09
N ARG A 718 -11.54 37.81 -47.26
CA ARG A 718 -10.24 37.73 -46.57
C ARG A 718 -9.71 36.30 -46.59
N THR A 719 -8.39 36.16 -46.64
CA THR A 719 -7.74 34.85 -46.51
C THR A 719 -6.40 34.98 -45.82
N ASP A 720 -6.11 34.07 -44.91
CA ASP A 720 -4.77 33.79 -44.42
C ASP A 720 -4.22 32.55 -45.13
N TRP A 721 -2.97 32.62 -45.57
CA TRP A 721 -2.31 31.56 -46.31
C TRP A 721 -0.89 31.33 -45.79
N LYS A 722 -0.68 30.20 -45.13
CA LYS A 722 0.63 29.67 -44.74
C LYS A 722 1.38 29.18 -45.97
N LEU A 723 2.41 29.93 -46.38
CA LEU A 723 3.29 29.59 -47.50
C LEU A 723 4.29 28.49 -47.12
N ASN A 724 4.80 28.54 -45.89
CA ASN A 724 5.66 27.52 -45.28
C ASN A 724 5.59 27.65 -43.74
N HIS A 725 6.45 26.92 -43.01
CA HIS A 725 6.48 26.93 -41.53
C HIS A 725 6.93 28.25 -40.90
N LYS A 726 7.46 29.21 -41.69
CA LYS A 726 7.94 30.52 -41.24
C LYS A 726 7.15 31.70 -41.81
N GLN A 727 6.43 31.51 -42.91
CA GLN A 727 5.84 32.59 -43.70
C GLN A 727 4.34 32.39 -43.88
N SER A 728 3.58 33.45 -43.60
CA SER A 728 2.16 33.55 -43.89
C SER A 728 1.82 34.84 -44.62
N LEU A 729 0.81 34.75 -45.49
CA LEU A 729 0.30 35.83 -46.32
C LEU A 729 -1.16 36.11 -45.93
N ASP A 730 -1.47 37.37 -45.63
CA ASP A 730 -2.82 37.85 -45.35
C ASP A 730 -3.31 38.69 -46.52
N LEU A 731 -4.43 38.32 -47.13
CA LEU A 731 -5.06 39.08 -48.21
C LEU A 731 -6.45 39.51 -47.78
N ALA A 732 -6.82 40.78 -48.00
CA ALA A 732 -8.19 41.23 -47.81
C ALA A 732 -8.64 42.21 -48.90
N LEU A 733 -9.89 42.04 -49.32
CA LEU A 733 -10.64 42.91 -50.21
C LEU A 733 -11.91 43.32 -49.48
N ARG A 734 -12.10 44.62 -49.28
CA ARG A 734 -13.27 45.19 -48.62
C ARG A 734 -13.91 46.21 -49.55
N VAL A 735 -15.22 46.13 -49.70
CA VAL A 735 -16.00 47.05 -50.51
C VAL A 735 -17.11 47.61 -49.65
N GLY A 736 -17.21 48.92 -49.53
CA GLY A 736 -18.19 49.60 -48.69
C GLY A 736 -18.03 49.29 -47.19
N ALA A 737 -16.81 49.07 -46.71
CA ALA A 737 -16.54 48.87 -45.30
C ALA A 737 -16.60 50.20 -44.52
N GLU A 738 -16.80 50.13 -43.21
CA GLU A 738 -16.76 51.30 -42.33
C GLU A 738 -15.36 51.92 -42.34
N ALA A 739 -15.29 53.24 -42.53
CA ALA A 739 -14.05 54.00 -42.47
C ALA A 739 -13.87 54.53 -41.04
N SER A 740 -12.69 54.40 -40.44
CA SER A 740 -12.46 54.74 -39.02
C SER A 740 -11.32 55.74 -38.81
N GLU A 741 -10.77 56.25 -39.91
CA GLU A 741 -9.60 57.14 -39.94
C GLU A 741 -9.87 58.48 -39.23
N THR A 742 -11.11 58.99 -39.30
CA THR A 742 -11.57 60.19 -38.58
C THR A 742 -12.97 59.98 -38.03
N VAL A 743 -13.36 60.78 -37.03
CA VAL A 743 -14.71 60.73 -36.44
C VAL A 743 -15.81 60.92 -37.51
N LEU A 744 -15.58 61.78 -38.49
CA LEU A 744 -16.52 62.03 -39.58
C LEU A 744 -16.62 60.85 -40.56
N LEU A 745 -15.49 60.22 -40.89
CA LEU A 745 -15.49 59.02 -41.71
C LEU A 745 -16.16 57.84 -40.99
N LYS A 746 -16.04 57.75 -39.67
CA LYS A 746 -16.73 56.76 -38.84
C LYS A 746 -18.25 56.90 -38.88
N ILE A 747 -18.76 58.12 -38.92
CA ILE A 747 -20.21 58.38 -38.94
C ILE A 747 -20.79 58.34 -40.36
N GLY A 748 -20.09 58.91 -41.34
CA GLY A 748 -20.61 59.20 -42.68
C GLY A 748 -19.82 58.65 -43.85
N GLY A 749 -18.70 57.98 -43.60
CA GLY A 749 -17.78 57.47 -44.60
C GLY A 749 -17.88 55.97 -44.84
N LEU A 750 -17.42 55.56 -46.01
CA LEU A 750 -17.17 54.18 -46.41
C LEU A 750 -15.75 54.10 -46.98
N LYS A 751 -15.15 52.92 -46.92
CA LYS A 751 -13.90 52.61 -47.61
C LYS A 751 -14.00 51.36 -48.45
N ASP A 752 -13.44 51.45 -49.66
CA ASP A 752 -13.07 50.30 -50.46
C ASP A 752 -11.56 50.07 -50.27
N GLU A 753 -11.14 48.89 -49.82
CA GLU A 753 -9.76 48.63 -49.38
C GLU A 753 -9.23 47.31 -49.93
N VAL A 754 -7.99 47.34 -50.42
CA VAL A 754 -7.18 46.16 -50.73
C VAL A 754 -5.99 46.15 -49.79
N SER A 755 -5.78 45.06 -49.05
CA SER A 755 -4.63 44.91 -48.15
C SER A 755 -3.89 43.60 -48.36
N VAL A 756 -2.57 43.67 -48.35
CA VAL A 756 -1.64 42.54 -48.43
C VAL A 756 -0.70 42.59 -47.22
N GLY A 757 -0.69 41.53 -46.43
CA GLY A 757 0.21 41.34 -45.28
C GLY A 757 1.14 40.15 -45.50
N LEU A 758 2.42 40.30 -45.17
CA LEU A 758 3.40 39.22 -45.13
C LEU A 758 3.97 39.14 -43.72
N GLN A 759 3.80 37.99 -43.07
CA GLN A 759 4.41 37.69 -41.79
C GLN A 759 5.53 36.67 -42.00
N ASN A 760 6.70 36.94 -41.43
CA ASN A 760 7.88 36.08 -41.55
C ASN A 760 8.55 35.90 -40.17
N ALA A 761 8.56 34.66 -39.68
CA ALA A 761 9.26 34.25 -38.46
C ALA A 761 10.70 33.84 -38.79
N PHE A 762 11.66 34.71 -38.47
CA PHE A 762 13.08 34.43 -38.72
C PHE A 762 13.62 33.36 -37.78
N SER A 763 13.19 33.42 -36.52
CA SER A 763 13.53 32.50 -35.43
C SER A 763 12.28 32.16 -34.62
N SER A 764 12.40 31.33 -33.58
CA SER A 764 11.31 31.09 -32.62
C SER A 764 10.96 32.31 -31.76
N ARG A 765 11.81 33.35 -31.77
CA ARG A 765 11.64 34.59 -30.99
C ARG A 765 11.42 35.83 -31.84
N ASP A 766 11.87 35.84 -33.09
CA ASP A 766 11.88 37.04 -33.93
C ASP A 766 10.94 36.88 -35.12
N SER A 767 10.03 37.84 -35.28
CA SER A 767 9.10 37.90 -36.41
C SER A 767 8.98 39.30 -36.98
N LEU A 768 8.85 39.39 -38.31
CA LEU A 768 8.56 40.63 -39.03
C LEU A 768 7.18 40.53 -39.70
N LEU A 769 6.37 41.56 -39.51
CA LEU A 769 5.11 41.77 -40.21
C LEU A 769 5.26 42.99 -41.13
N LEU A 770 4.99 42.79 -42.42
CA LEU A 770 4.90 43.85 -43.41
C LEU A 770 3.47 43.92 -43.92
N ARG A 771 2.87 45.11 -43.96
CA ARG A 771 1.50 45.30 -44.45
C ARG A 771 1.44 46.48 -45.40
N PHE A 772 0.87 46.25 -46.58
CA PHE A 772 0.54 47.28 -47.55
C PHE A 772 -0.98 47.35 -47.69
N SER A 773 -1.53 48.56 -47.74
CA SER A 773 -2.95 48.76 -48.04
C SER A 773 -3.16 49.93 -48.98
N ALA A 774 -4.12 49.80 -49.88
CA ALA A 774 -4.61 50.86 -50.73
C ALA A 774 -6.12 51.00 -50.51
N ARG A 775 -6.61 52.23 -50.36
CA ARG A 775 -8.00 52.51 -50.00
C ARG A 775 -8.58 53.70 -50.76
N SER A 776 -9.84 53.59 -51.15
CA SER A 776 -10.66 54.68 -51.67
C SER A 776 -11.70 55.05 -50.61
N LEU A 777 -11.66 56.29 -50.13
CA LEU A 777 -12.57 56.85 -49.15
C LEU A 777 -13.75 57.49 -49.86
N ARG A 778 -14.97 57.11 -49.46
CA ARG A 778 -16.22 57.55 -50.07
C ARG A 778 -17.22 57.97 -49.00
N ASP A 779 -18.24 58.73 -49.37
CA ASP A 779 -19.42 58.92 -48.53
C ASP A 779 -20.36 57.70 -48.64
N GLN A 780 -21.39 57.66 -47.79
CA GLN A 780 -22.38 56.57 -47.80
C GLN A 780 -23.29 56.56 -49.04
N ASP A 781 -23.25 57.60 -49.88
CA ASP A 781 -23.88 57.65 -51.20
C ASP A 781 -22.89 57.26 -52.33
N ARG A 782 -21.74 56.65 -51.98
CA ARG A 782 -20.67 56.16 -52.87
C ARG A 782 -19.89 57.25 -53.63
N ARG A 783 -20.02 58.51 -53.25
CA ARG A 783 -19.24 59.62 -53.84
C ARG A 783 -17.85 59.68 -53.24
N GLU A 784 -16.87 60.04 -54.04
CA GLU A 784 -15.47 60.06 -53.61
C GLU A 784 -15.21 61.19 -52.59
N LEU A 785 -14.46 60.88 -51.53
CA LEU A 785 -13.96 61.85 -50.55
C LEU A 785 -12.43 61.97 -50.63
N GLY A 786 -11.74 60.88 -50.97
CA GLY A 786 -10.30 60.86 -51.16
C GLY A 786 -9.76 59.46 -51.39
N GLU A 787 -8.44 59.37 -51.51
CA GLU A 787 -7.71 58.11 -51.64
C GLU A 787 -6.63 58.04 -50.56
N GLY A 788 -6.20 56.82 -50.24
CA GLY A 788 -5.09 56.62 -49.33
C GLY A 788 -4.33 55.34 -49.59
N ALA A 789 -3.08 55.33 -49.15
CA ALA A 789 -2.24 54.14 -49.15
C ALA A 789 -1.44 54.10 -47.85
N SER A 790 -1.24 52.92 -47.28
CA SER A 790 -0.34 52.74 -46.14
C SER A 790 0.64 51.60 -46.34
N PHE A 791 1.84 51.80 -45.80
CA PHE A 791 2.82 50.76 -45.60
C PHE A 791 3.17 50.73 -44.11
N GLU A 792 3.06 49.56 -43.48
CA GLU A 792 3.33 49.32 -42.08
C GLU A 792 4.35 48.18 -41.96
N SER A 793 5.29 48.32 -41.04
CA SER A 793 6.32 47.33 -40.73
C SER A 793 6.41 47.18 -39.22
N GLU A 794 6.36 45.95 -38.72
CA GLU A 794 6.50 45.63 -37.30
C GLU A 794 7.49 44.49 -37.09
N LEU A 795 8.53 44.74 -36.31
CA LEU A 795 9.48 43.73 -35.85
C LEU A 795 9.16 43.39 -34.39
N THR A 796 8.91 42.12 -34.11
CA THR A 796 8.58 41.61 -32.78
C THR A 796 9.69 40.68 -32.29
N HIS A 797 10.12 40.88 -31.04
CA HIS A 797 11.05 40.02 -30.31
C HIS A 797 10.37 39.46 -29.05
N ARG A 798 10.27 38.13 -28.95
CA ARG A 798 9.66 37.43 -27.80
C ARG A 798 10.68 37.29 -26.67
N LEU A 799 10.45 38.02 -25.58
CA LEU A 799 11.26 37.97 -24.36
C LEU A 799 10.93 36.72 -23.52
N LEU A 800 9.65 36.42 -23.36
CA LEU A 800 9.13 35.25 -22.66
C LEU A 800 8.21 34.46 -23.60
N MET A 801 8.53 33.17 -23.79
CA MET A 801 7.72 32.26 -24.61
C MET A 801 6.63 31.57 -23.78
N SER A 802 6.83 31.45 -22.47
CA SER A 802 5.84 30.94 -21.54
C SER A 802 4.99 32.07 -20.97
N GLN A 803 3.80 31.71 -20.52
CA GLN A 803 2.82 32.65 -19.98
C GLN A 803 3.33 33.33 -18.69
N PRO A 804 3.19 34.67 -18.54
CA PRO A 804 2.62 35.61 -19.51
C PRO A 804 3.59 35.88 -20.68
N ASP A 805 3.13 35.64 -21.91
CA ASP A 805 3.90 35.90 -23.12
C ASP A 805 4.25 37.39 -23.16
N THR A 806 5.52 37.70 -23.40
CA THR A 806 6.01 39.08 -23.34
C THR A 806 6.80 39.39 -24.60
N ASN A 807 6.34 40.40 -25.33
CA ASN A 807 6.86 40.74 -26.65
C ASN A 807 7.29 42.20 -26.68
N LEU A 808 8.53 42.45 -27.09
CA LEU A 808 9.00 43.77 -27.48
C LEU A 808 8.69 43.98 -28.96
N ARG A 809 8.10 45.11 -29.32
CA ARG A 809 7.77 45.44 -30.72
C ARG A 809 8.38 46.78 -31.13
N LEU A 810 8.89 46.83 -32.35
CA LEU A 810 9.34 48.03 -33.05
C LEU A 810 8.47 48.17 -34.29
N PHE A 811 7.76 49.28 -34.42
CA PHE A 811 6.85 49.48 -35.55
C PHE A 811 7.12 50.81 -36.23
N ALA A 812 6.94 50.83 -37.54
CA ALA A 812 7.02 52.02 -38.39
C ALA A 812 5.95 51.96 -39.46
N GLY A 813 5.43 53.12 -39.86
CA GLY A 813 4.42 53.20 -40.89
C GLY A 813 4.42 54.52 -41.63
N TYR A 814 4.09 54.45 -42.92
CA TYR A 814 3.84 55.61 -43.77
C TYR A 814 2.41 55.55 -44.27
N HIS A 815 1.65 56.63 -44.05
CA HIS A 815 0.25 56.76 -44.46
C HIS A 815 0.12 57.97 -45.38
N HIS A 816 -0.17 57.71 -46.65
CA HIS A 816 -0.46 58.72 -47.65
C HIS A 816 -1.97 58.90 -47.80
N TYR A 817 -2.41 60.15 -47.87
CA TYR A 817 -3.80 60.52 -48.15
C TYR A 817 -3.86 61.64 -49.20
N ALA A 818 -4.64 61.43 -50.24
CA ALA A 818 -4.95 62.40 -51.28
C ALA A 818 -6.41 62.84 -51.16
N ARG A 819 -6.64 64.16 -51.05
CA ARG A 819 -7.96 64.76 -50.86
C ARG A 819 -8.50 65.21 -52.21
N SER A 820 -9.57 64.61 -52.73
CA SER A 820 -10.00 64.81 -54.12
C SER A 820 -11.29 65.65 -54.27
N ALA A 821 -12.21 65.63 -53.30
CA ALA A 821 -13.52 66.28 -53.46
C ALA A 821 -14.03 67.02 -52.21
N LYS A 822 -14.79 68.11 -52.44
CA LYS A 822 -15.58 68.75 -51.38
C LYS A 822 -16.75 67.83 -51.01
N PRO A 823 -17.04 67.64 -49.71
CA PRO A 823 -18.18 66.82 -49.29
C PRO A 823 -19.49 67.35 -49.90
N SER A 824 -20.40 66.46 -50.26
CA SER A 824 -21.67 66.80 -50.92
C SER A 824 -22.84 65.99 -50.35
N GLY A 825 -24.08 66.33 -50.71
CA GLY A 825 -25.25 65.55 -50.30
C GLY A 825 -25.46 65.51 -48.78
N LYS A 826 -25.78 64.34 -48.23
CA LYS A 826 -26.04 64.20 -46.79
C LYS A 826 -24.78 64.35 -45.95
N ALA A 827 -23.60 64.05 -46.49
CA ALA A 827 -22.33 64.18 -45.77
C ALA A 827 -22.12 65.63 -45.29
N LEU A 828 -22.49 66.63 -46.09
CA LEU A 828 -22.43 68.06 -45.69
C LEU A 828 -23.13 68.36 -44.36
N ARG A 829 -24.17 67.59 -44.02
CA ARG A 829 -24.92 67.79 -42.77
C ARG A 829 -24.09 67.50 -41.53
N LEU A 830 -23.04 66.68 -41.62
CA LEU A 830 -22.18 66.34 -40.50
C LEU A 830 -21.22 67.48 -40.10
N ILE A 831 -21.06 68.50 -40.95
CA ILE A 831 -20.15 69.62 -40.72
C ILE A 831 -20.89 70.74 -39.97
N PRO A 832 -20.37 71.26 -38.85
CA PRO A 832 -20.93 72.42 -38.19
C PRO A 832 -20.60 73.72 -38.97
N GLY A 833 -21.62 74.40 -39.52
CA GLY A 833 -21.47 75.69 -40.23
C GLY A 833 -21.24 75.57 -41.75
N GLU A 834 -20.89 76.68 -42.42
CA GLU A 834 -20.76 76.76 -43.91
C GLU A 834 -19.38 76.38 -44.48
N ILE A 835 -18.41 75.97 -43.65
CA ILE A 835 -17.04 75.64 -44.13
C ILE A 835 -16.95 74.15 -44.49
N ALA A 836 -17.17 73.82 -45.77
CA ALA A 836 -17.01 72.48 -46.31
C ALA A 836 -15.62 72.30 -46.97
N ASP A 837 -14.58 72.04 -46.16
CA ASP A 837 -13.24 71.66 -46.66
C ASP A 837 -13.00 70.14 -46.52
N ALA A 838 -12.38 69.53 -47.53
CA ALA A 838 -12.00 68.11 -47.55
C ALA A 838 -11.02 67.76 -46.42
N ALA A 839 -10.30 68.75 -45.90
CA ALA A 839 -9.43 68.63 -44.73
C ALA A 839 -10.15 68.21 -43.44
N TYR A 840 -11.47 68.39 -43.37
CA TYR A 840 -12.29 67.98 -42.21
C TYR A 840 -12.60 66.47 -42.21
N TYR A 841 -12.62 65.80 -43.37
CA TYR A 841 -12.96 64.37 -43.48
C TYR A 841 -11.73 63.47 -43.58
N VAL A 842 -10.81 63.82 -44.47
CA VAL A 842 -9.67 62.97 -44.82
C VAL A 842 -8.43 63.45 -44.06
N PRO A 843 -7.77 62.59 -43.28
CA PRO A 843 -6.61 62.98 -42.47
C PRO A 843 -5.45 63.47 -43.36
N SER A 844 -4.47 64.13 -42.76
CA SER A 844 -3.22 64.47 -43.44
C SER A 844 -2.35 63.22 -43.61
N SER A 845 -1.47 63.23 -44.60
CA SER A 845 -0.44 62.19 -44.72
C SER A 845 0.51 62.28 -43.53
N PHE A 846 0.89 61.13 -42.95
CA PHE A 846 1.78 61.07 -41.80
C PHE A 846 2.72 59.87 -41.84
N THR A 847 3.87 60.03 -41.21
CA THR A 847 4.79 58.93 -40.89
C THR A 847 4.76 58.71 -39.38
N GLN A 848 4.78 57.46 -38.97
CA GLN A 848 4.88 57.08 -37.56
C GLN A 848 5.99 56.06 -37.33
N THR A 849 6.62 56.14 -36.17
CA THR A 849 7.56 55.14 -35.67
C THR A 849 7.40 55.00 -34.16
N GLY A 850 7.58 53.81 -33.63
CA GLY A 850 7.38 53.57 -32.22
C GLY A 850 7.98 52.28 -31.72
N ILE A 851 8.00 52.18 -30.40
CA ILE A 851 8.42 50.99 -29.66
C ILE A 851 7.35 50.68 -28.64
N GLY A 852 7.12 49.39 -28.40
CA GLY A 852 6.09 48.93 -27.50
C GLY A 852 6.43 47.63 -26.80
N ILE A 853 5.70 47.36 -25.73
CA ILE A 853 5.74 46.07 -25.03
C ILE A 853 4.32 45.55 -24.85
N ASN A 854 4.14 44.28 -25.20
CA ASN A 854 2.90 43.54 -25.05
C ASN A 854 3.10 42.43 -24.02
N VAL A 855 2.13 42.26 -23.12
CA VAL A 855 2.14 41.22 -22.08
C VAL A 855 0.83 40.46 -22.10
N GLY A 856 0.87 39.13 -22.14
CA GLY A 856 -0.30 38.25 -21.99
C GLY A 856 -1.27 38.26 -23.19
N GLN A 857 -0.84 38.67 -24.38
CA GLN A 857 -1.73 38.88 -25.52
C GLN A 857 -2.20 37.56 -26.16
N GLU A 858 -1.40 36.50 -26.10
CA GLU A 858 -1.76 35.19 -26.69
C GLU A 858 -3.01 34.57 -26.05
N GLY A 859 -3.22 34.80 -24.75
CA GLY A 859 -4.39 34.34 -24.00
C GLY A 859 -5.72 35.00 -24.42
N ARG A 860 -5.67 36.08 -25.21
CA ARG A 860 -6.88 36.71 -25.78
C ARG A 860 -7.41 35.96 -26.99
N THR A 861 -6.58 35.19 -27.69
CA THR A 861 -6.99 34.50 -28.93
C THR A 861 -7.29 33.02 -28.71
N SER A 862 -6.59 32.40 -27.76
CA SER A 862 -6.73 30.99 -27.40
C SER A 862 -7.62 30.79 -26.17
N TYR A 863 -8.14 29.57 -26.00
CA TYR A 863 -8.77 29.16 -24.75
C TYR A 863 -7.76 29.26 -23.58
N ILE A 864 -8.23 29.83 -22.47
CA ILE A 864 -7.50 29.89 -21.22
C ILE A 864 -8.38 29.40 -20.09
N ARG A 865 -7.78 28.66 -19.16
CA ARG A 865 -8.52 28.07 -18.04
C ARG A 865 -8.66 28.99 -16.84
N HIS A 866 -7.72 29.91 -16.63
CA HIS A 866 -7.72 30.82 -15.49
C HIS A 866 -7.83 32.26 -15.98
N TRP A 867 -8.40 33.13 -15.15
CA TRP A 867 -8.38 34.57 -15.39
C TRP A 867 -6.94 35.08 -15.47
N ARG A 868 -6.65 35.81 -16.55
CA ARG A 868 -5.30 36.29 -16.86
C ARG A 868 -5.31 37.77 -17.21
N PRO A 869 -4.38 38.55 -16.64
CA PRO A 869 -4.15 39.91 -17.07
C PRO A 869 -3.40 39.93 -18.39
N PHE A 870 -3.71 40.94 -19.18
CA PHE A 870 -2.95 41.31 -20.37
C PHE A 870 -2.84 42.83 -20.44
N GLY A 871 -1.89 43.29 -21.24
CA GLY A 871 -1.76 44.70 -21.53
C GLY A 871 -0.78 45.00 -22.64
N ALA A 872 -0.75 46.27 -23.01
CA ALA A 872 0.18 46.85 -23.96
C ALA A 872 0.62 48.23 -23.47
N LEU A 873 1.85 48.62 -23.79
CA LEU A 873 2.35 49.97 -23.60
C LEU A 873 3.25 50.33 -24.77
N ASP A 874 2.80 51.28 -25.58
CA ASP A 874 3.51 51.78 -26.75
C ASP A 874 3.81 53.28 -26.59
N THR A 875 4.98 53.68 -27.09
CA THR A 875 5.34 55.07 -27.31
C THR A 875 5.66 55.26 -28.78
N ASN A 876 5.11 56.32 -29.38
CA ASN A 876 5.31 56.59 -30.79
C ASN A 876 5.62 58.06 -31.05
N TRP A 877 6.22 58.31 -32.21
CA TRP A 877 6.36 59.62 -32.80
C TRP A 877 5.61 59.64 -34.12
N ASN A 878 4.77 60.65 -34.31
CA ASN A 878 3.99 60.91 -35.51
C ASN A 878 4.41 62.25 -36.10
N SER A 879 4.63 62.30 -37.42
CA SER A 879 5.09 63.52 -38.11
C SER A 879 4.10 64.69 -38.08
N VAL A 880 2.82 64.45 -37.74
CA VAL A 880 1.77 65.47 -37.66
C VAL A 880 1.44 65.82 -36.22
N SER A 881 1.18 64.81 -35.37
CA SER A 881 0.72 65.02 -33.98
C SER A 881 1.84 65.02 -32.93
N GLY A 882 3.09 64.72 -33.32
CA GLY A 882 4.23 64.66 -32.41
C GLY A 882 4.29 63.36 -31.61
N LEU A 883 4.77 63.42 -30.37
CA LEU A 883 4.88 62.25 -29.49
C LEU A 883 3.49 61.81 -29.00
N GLY A 884 3.23 60.51 -29.12
CA GLY A 884 2.02 59.86 -28.66
C GLY A 884 2.31 58.64 -27.79
N TYR A 885 1.25 58.06 -27.26
CA TYR A 885 1.30 56.87 -26.44
C TYR A 885 0.06 56.02 -26.69
N HIS A 886 0.17 54.73 -26.40
CA HIS A 886 -0.97 53.83 -26.27
C HIS A 886 -0.73 52.95 -25.06
N TYR A 887 -1.74 52.77 -24.22
CA TYR A 887 -1.73 51.73 -23.21
C TYR A 887 -3.05 50.98 -23.20
N GLU A 888 -2.97 49.67 -22.93
CA GLU A 888 -4.10 48.76 -22.79
C GLU A 888 -3.89 47.95 -21.52
N VAL A 889 -4.95 47.80 -20.72
CA VAL A 889 -4.99 46.90 -19.56
C VAL A 889 -6.29 46.12 -19.60
N GLY A 890 -6.21 44.81 -19.39
CA GLY A 890 -7.40 43.97 -19.43
C GLY A 890 -7.26 42.66 -18.68
N LEU A 891 -8.39 41.99 -18.53
CA LEU A 891 -8.52 40.66 -17.95
C LEU A 891 -9.32 39.79 -18.91
N VAL A 892 -8.88 38.55 -19.08
CA VAL A 892 -9.60 37.55 -19.87
C VAL A 892 -9.68 36.24 -19.08
N GLY A 893 -10.81 35.54 -19.15
CA GLY A 893 -10.98 34.25 -18.47
C GLY A 893 -12.35 33.60 -18.72
N PRO A 894 -12.55 32.36 -18.28
CA PRO A 894 -13.84 31.66 -18.38
C PRO A 894 -14.82 32.08 -17.27
N VAL A 895 -16.11 31.90 -17.53
CA VAL A 895 -17.22 32.15 -16.58
C VAL A 895 -17.97 30.85 -16.26
N PHE A 896 -18.44 30.13 -17.29
CA PHE A 896 -19.22 28.89 -17.15
C PHE A 896 -18.51 27.65 -17.73
N GLY A 897 -17.24 27.77 -18.14
CA GLY A 897 -16.41 26.64 -18.55
C GLY A 897 -15.60 26.95 -19.80
N LEU A 898 -16.09 26.51 -20.96
CA LEU A 898 -15.44 26.70 -22.27
C LEU A 898 -15.97 27.96 -22.97
N ASP A 899 -16.02 29.03 -22.19
CA ASP A 899 -16.38 30.36 -22.62
C ASP A 899 -15.24 31.34 -22.32
N LYS A 900 -15.36 32.55 -22.83
CA LYS A 900 -14.36 33.59 -22.66
C LYS A 900 -15.03 34.92 -22.45
N LEU A 901 -14.80 35.51 -21.29
CA LEU A 901 -15.11 36.90 -21.00
C LEU A 901 -13.81 37.71 -21.00
N GLU A 902 -13.78 38.75 -21.80
CA GLU A 902 -12.67 39.70 -21.91
C GLU A 902 -13.19 41.09 -21.56
N GLY A 903 -12.49 41.77 -20.65
CA GLY A 903 -12.70 43.18 -20.34
C GLY A 903 -11.39 43.94 -20.51
N ALA A 904 -11.39 45.00 -21.30
CA ALA A 904 -10.21 45.81 -21.59
C ALA A 904 -10.52 47.30 -21.49
N PHE A 905 -9.55 48.06 -21.00
CA PHE A 905 -9.53 49.52 -21.09
C PHE A 905 -8.27 49.93 -21.85
N SER A 906 -8.42 50.79 -22.85
CA SER A 906 -7.30 51.34 -23.60
C SER A 906 -7.42 52.84 -23.78
N GLN A 907 -6.28 53.51 -23.82
CA GLN A 907 -6.20 54.92 -24.15
C GLN A 907 -5.02 55.17 -25.08
N ASP A 908 -5.23 55.96 -26.12
CA ASP A 908 -4.20 56.34 -27.07
C ASP A 908 -4.26 57.83 -27.45
N SER A 909 -3.11 58.37 -27.84
CA SER A 909 -2.94 59.73 -28.35
C SER A 909 -1.92 59.69 -29.49
N GLY A 910 -2.10 60.53 -30.51
CA GLY A 910 -1.22 60.59 -31.68
C GLY A 910 -1.60 59.62 -32.81
N SER A 911 -2.77 58.98 -32.73
CA SER A 911 -3.29 58.08 -33.75
C SER A 911 -3.89 58.85 -34.94
N PHE A 912 -3.71 58.30 -36.16
CA PHE A 912 -4.16 58.90 -37.43
C PHE A 912 -3.73 60.37 -37.66
N GLY A 913 -2.62 60.80 -37.06
CA GLY A 913 -2.11 62.18 -37.20
C GLY A 913 -2.91 63.22 -36.42
N THR A 914 -3.73 62.80 -35.45
CA THR A 914 -4.48 63.68 -34.55
C THR A 914 -3.88 63.63 -33.14
N SER A 915 -3.83 64.78 -32.45
CA SER A 915 -3.40 64.85 -31.04
C SER A 915 -4.51 64.50 -30.05
N ASP A 916 -5.71 64.19 -30.55
CA ASP A 916 -6.87 63.89 -29.72
C ASP A 916 -6.65 62.57 -28.98
N MET A 917 -7.05 62.58 -27.72
CA MET A 917 -7.03 61.40 -26.88
C MET A 917 -8.25 60.54 -27.18
N THR A 918 -8.03 59.27 -27.43
CA THR A 918 -9.07 58.27 -27.62
C THR A 918 -9.09 57.35 -26.40
N SER A 919 -10.27 57.16 -25.80
CA SER A 919 -10.45 56.25 -24.67
C SER A 919 -11.48 55.20 -25.02
N ARG A 920 -11.18 53.93 -24.77
CA ARG A 920 -12.05 52.80 -25.09
C ARG A 920 -12.16 51.82 -23.92
N PHE A 921 -13.38 51.36 -23.67
CA PHE A 921 -13.67 50.24 -22.80
C PHE A 921 -14.38 49.14 -23.60
N ASP A 922 -13.77 47.97 -23.67
CA ASP A 922 -14.29 46.81 -24.40
C ASP A 922 -14.71 45.72 -23.42
N LEU A 923 -15.90 45.17 -23.63
CA LEU A 923 -16.37 43.97 -22.96
C LEU A 923 -16.82 42.97 -24.02
N ARG A 924 -16.21 41.78 -24.04
CA ARG A 924 -16.51 40.75 -25.04
C ARG A 924 -16.75 39.41 -24.36
N TYR A 925 -17.93 38.85 -24.58
CA TYR A 925 -18.25 37.50 -24.17
C TYR A 925 -18.31 36.59 -25.40
N ARG A 926 -17.64 35.44 -25.36
CA ARG A 926 -17.68 34.40 -26.38
C ARG A 926 -18.03 33.06 -25.74
N TYR A 927 -19.07 32.44 -26.26
CA TYR A 927 -19.53 31.12 -25.90
C TYR A 927 -19.28 30.16 -27.06
N HIS A 928 -18.60 29.03 -26.79
CA HIS A 928 -18.36 27.99 -27.79
C HIS A 928 -19.43 26.91 -27.68
N PHE A 929 -19.96 26.46 -28.82
CA PHE A 929 -20.98 25.41 -28.89
C PHE A 929 -20.67 24.44 -30.03
N ASP A 930 -21.35 23.30 -30.01
CA ASP A 930 -21.16 22.18 -30.94
C ASP A 930 -22.11 22.26 -32.15
#